data_AF-C3Y5M4-F1
#
_entry.id   AF-C3Y5M4-F1
#
_cell.length_a   1.000
_cell.length_b   1.000
_cell.length_c   1.000
_cell.angle_alpha   90.00
_cell.angle_beta   90.00
_cell.angle_gamma   90.00
#
_symmetry.space_group_name_H-M   'P 1'
#
loop_
_entity.id
_entity.type
_entity.pdbx_description
1 polymer ?
#
loop_
_entity_poly.entity_id
_entity_poly.type
_entity_poly.pdbx_seq_one_letter_code
_entity_poly.pdbx_strand_id
1 'polypeptide(L)'
;MKQVAQYTFLTLSGINYTLRCPEGQVWDRWLHHCRLADISKCCRGDGCLESGEVVAEEVVAGLSRRVESLERENERPNQLMEQVAAENIQLRNELELLKAKVDSLDGRLVPGLDVPLPTAVFAVRVVSAGFDDSAAEGGCAEVWVAGHQQALNRRGINVVIVEETSGQTEDSQRFDTYGDPEAGVKLRDYLRAVTTGRVVLIAVKDEGSKYAADAMEELRNVGTTLPTMGYRESWAIIGKKGSKTSWFVEDRRQRINYTLRCPEGQVWDRWLHHCRLADISKCCRGDGCLESGEVVAEEVVAGLSRRVESLERENERPNQLMEQVAAENIQLRNELELLKAKVDSLDGRLVPGLDIPLPTAVFAVRVVSAGFDDSAAEGGCAEVWVGGHQQALNRRGINVVIVEEISGQTEDSQRFDTYGDPEAGVKLRDYLRAVTTGRVVLIAVKDEGSKYAADAMEELRNVGTTLPTMGYRESWAIIGKKGSKTSWFVEDRRQSSNWNWVHALFITSNCFPCEGRADGVFADLEDCTVYHLCHGGRDYQIRCPDGYFWNDDVHSCRLADIAQCCSGQGVCEATSYAEDVTLLAGRVQTLESDSADVQGQVSSLTTENTALRTQLTSLKDRTNNLTVENVALRTELTSQQGQVSSLTADNVALRTQLTSLQVTAADLQGQLDNISTVPIVPRTTISAKVISAGFDDPGYLGGRGEVWVDGVQYAMNGRGYNLVTVNERTGQMEDSVRFDTYGDPAAGVSLRDFLRGLPNGRIVLIAVHDEGSRYSGDAMAELNSLGAFSPDIAHRTSWAMISKKGSKTSWFVEDERDRYAGPTVIEAEIPLSI
;
A
#
# COMPACT_ATOMS: atom_id res chain seq x y z
N MET A 1 27.31 -33.66 -60.05
CA MET A 1 28.73 -33.38 -60.41
C MET A 1 29.09 -31.99 -59.92
N LYS A 2 30.32 -31.79 -59.41
CA LYS A 2 31.01 -30.49 -59.19
C LYS A 2 30.29 -29.47 -58.28
N GLN A 3 30.94 -28.84 -57.30
CA GLN A 3 32.26 -29.04 -56.71
C GLN A 3 32.23 -28.35 -55.34
N VAL A 4 32.65 -29.03 -54.27
CA VAL A 4 32.73 -28.40 -52.94
C VAL A 4 33.88 -27.40 -52.97
N ALA A 5 33.56 -26.11 -52.89
CA ALA A 5 34.55 -25.04 -52.79
C ALA A 5 34.81 -24.72 -51.30
N GLN A 6 35.50 -25.64 -50.61
CA GLN A 6 36.10 -25.35 -49.30
C GLN A 6 37.19 -24.28 -49.47
N TYR A 7 37.22 -23.31 -48.56
CA TYR A 7 38.36 -22.41 -48.38
C TYR A 7 38.78 -22.42 -46.90
N THR A 8 40.07 -22.63 -46.69
CA THR A 8 40.70 -22.72 -45.37
C THR A 8 41.54 -21.47 -45.16
N PHE A 9 41.46 -20.86 -43.98
CA PHE A 9 42.42 -19.85 -43.53
C PHE A 9 43.34 -20.44 -42.45
N LEU A 10 44.63 -20.16 -42.59
CA LEU A 10 45.71 -20.30 -41.60
C LEU A 10 46.13 -18.85 -41.28
N THR A 11 46.43 -18.39 -40.06
CA THR A 11 46.93 -19.01 -38.81
C THR A 11 46.26 -18.30 -37.59
N LEU A 12 46.50 -18.51 -36.28
CA LEU A 12 47.76 -18.86 -35.56
C LEU A 12 47.50 -19.46 -34.16
N SER A 13 46.59 -20.43 -34.02
CA SER A 13 46.42 -21.22 -32.78
C SER A 13 45.82 -22.64 -32.95
N GLY A 14 45.60 -23.12 -34.18
CA GLY A 14 45.33 -24.54 -34.45
C GLY A 14 43.89 -25.04 -34.28
N ILE A 15 42.89 -24.15 -34.20
CA ILE A 15 41.46 -24.53 -34.13
C ILE A 15 40.77 -24.17 -35.46
N ASN A 16 40.23 -25.18 -36.16
CA ASN A 16 39.47 -24.99 -37.41
C ASN A 16 37.97 -24.79 -37.11
N TYR A 17 37.44 -23.61 -37.41
CA TYR A 17 35.99 -23.35 -37.37
C TYR A 17 35.37 -23.54 -38.75
N THR A 18 34.30 -24.34 -38.84
CA THR A 18 33.48 -24.48 -40.06
C THR A 18 32.14 -23.78 -39.85
N LEU A 19 31.99 -22.58 -40.40
CA LEU A 19 30.70 -21.90 -40.42
C LEU A 19 29.81 -22.50 -41.52
N ARG A 20 28.60 -22.93 -41.15
CA ARG A 20 27.51 -23.23 -42.08
C ARG A 20 26.49 -22.10 -42.00
N CYS A 21 25.95 -21.68 -43.14
CA CYS A 21 24.77 -20.82 -43.13
C CYS A 21 23.56 -21.58 -42.56
N PRO A 22 22.64 -20.91 -41.86
CA PRO A 22 21.36 -21.48 -41.46
C PRO A 22 20.54 -22.00 -42.65
N GLU A 23 19.59 -22.89 -42.37
CA GLU A 23 18.72 -23.48 -43.39
C GLU A 23 17.94 -22.39 -44.16
N GLY A 24 17.90 -22.49 -45.49
CA GLY A 24 17.31 -21.47 -46.37
C GLY A 24 18.23 -20.32 -46.82
N GLN A 25 19.49 -20.26 -46.35
CA GLN A 25 20.45 -19.23 -46.74
C GLN A 25 21.66 -19.78 -47.51
N VAL A 26 22.28 -18.91 -48.32
CA VAL A 26 23.50 -19.19 -49.10
C VAL A 26 24.56 -18.15 -48.75
N TRP A 27 25.84 -18.56 -48.76
CA TRP A 27 26.97 -17.67 -48.50
C TRP A 27 27.23 -16.73 -49.69
N ASP A 28 27.14 -15.42 -49.48
CA ASP A 28 27.52 -14.44 -50.49
C ASP A 28 29.03 -14.21 -50.49
N ARG A 29 29.65 -14.42 -51.66
CA ARG A 29 31.11 -14.39 -51.81
C ARG A 29 31.71 -12.98 -51.92
N TRP A 30 30.89 -11.96 -52.16
CA TRP A 30 31.32 -10.56 -52.25
C TRP A 30 31.07 -9.79 -50.96
N LEU A 31 30.04 -10.17 -50.20
CA LEU A 31 29.64 -9.50 -48.96
C LEU A 31 30.09 -10.21 -47.67
N HIS A 32 30.73 -11.38 -47.78
CA HIS A 32 31.29 -12.15 -46.66
C HIS A 32 30.30 -12.47 -45.51
N HIS A 33 29.02 -12.70 -45.83
CA HIS A 33 28.02 -13.23 -44.89
C HIS A 33 26.93 -14.05 -45.61
N CYS A 34 26.03 -14.67 -44.85
CA CYS A 34 24.92 -15.48 -45.36
C CYS A 34 23.70 -14.62 -45.73
N ARG A 35 23.01 -14.94 -46.84
CA ARG A 35 21.78 -14.27 -47.31
C ARG A 35 20.72 -15.31 -47.69
N LEU A 36 19.43 -14.98 -47.50
CA LEU A 36 18.28 -15.74 -48.02
C LEU A 36 18.34 -15.89 -49.55
N ALA A 37 17.98 -17.07 -50.07
CA ALA A 37 18.07 -17.41 -51.48
C ALA A 37 16.97 -16.72 -52.33
N ASP A 38 17.15 -15.43 -52.62
CA ASP A 38 16.18 -14.62 -53.35
C ASP A 38 15.98 -15.00 -54.83
N ILE A 39 14.78 -14.69 -55.30
CA ILE A 39 14.31 -14.85 -56.67
C ILE A 39 15.19 -14.08 -57.65
N SER A 40 16.04 -14.79 -58.41
CA SER A 40 16.36 -14.43 -59.80
C SER A 40 17.12 -15.53 -60.54
N LYS A 41 16.39 -16.42 -61.23
CA LYS A 41 16.87 -17.03 -62.48
C LYS A 41 15.83 -16.85 -63.58
N CYS A 42 16.27 -16.12 -64.60
CA CYS A 42 15.50 -15.55 -65.69
C CYS A 42 14.46 -16.47 -66.35
N CYS A 43 13.31 -15.90 -66.69
CA CYS A 43 12.63 -16.21 -67.94
C CYS A 43 13.08 -15.21 -69.01
N ARG A 44 13.76 -15.71 -70.05
CA ARG A 44 13.66 -15.15 -71.41
C ARG A 44 12.72 -16.08 -72.17
N GLY A 45 11.76 -15.51 -72.90
CA GLY A 45 10.85 -16.28 -73.75
C GLY A 45 9.39 -15.91 -73.50
N ASP A 46 8.64 -15.81 -74.58
CA ASP A 46 7.26 -15.34 -74.59
C ASP A 46 6.27 -16.32 -73.95
N GLY A 47 5.21 -15.77 -73.38
CA GLY A 47 3.97 -16.51 -73.13
C GLY A 47 3.69 -16.88 -71.67
N CYS A 48 2.61 -16.26 -71.17
CA CYS A 48 1.57 -16.87 -70.34
C CYS A 48 1.80 -16.89 -68.80
N LEU A 49 0.82 -16.52 -67.97
CA LEU A 49 -0.59 -16.13 -68.19
C LEU A 49 -1.05 -15.09 -67.14
N GLU A 50 -2.01 -14.25 -67.50
CA GLU A 50 -2.73 -13.35 -66.58
C GLU A 50 -3.94 -14.04 -65.93
N SER A 51 -4.42 -13.47 -64.82
CA SER A 51 -5.67 -13.76 -64.08
C SER A 51 -5.76 -15.13 -63.38
N GLY A 52 -6.35 -15.25 -62.19
CA GLY A 52 -6.90 -14.22 -61.30
C GLY A 52 -7.55 -14.86 -60.07
N GLU A 53 -7.71 -14.08 -59.00
CA GLU A 53 -8.41 -14.43 -57.73
C GLU A 53 -7.85 -15.61 -56.89
N VAL A 54 -8.10 -15.53 -55.57
CA VAL A 54 -7.67 -16.44 -54.47
C VAL A 54 -6.26 -16.22 -53.87
N VAL A 55 -6.02 -15.06 -53.24
CA VAL A 55 -5.02 -14.94 -52.13
C VAL A 55 -5.39 -13.89 -51.04
N ALA A 56 -6.65 -13.40 -50.99
CA ALA A 56 -7.01 -12.33 -50.04
C ALA A 56 -7.38 -12.85 -48.63
N GLU A 57 -8.06 -13.99 -48.51
CA GLU A 57 -8.58 -14.47 -47.23
C GLU A 57 -7.54 -15.21 -46.37
N GLU A 58 -6.61 -15.98 -46.98
CA GLU A 58 -5.58 -16.70 -46.20
C GLU A 58 -4.58 -15.76 -45.51
N VAL A 59 -4.26 -14.61 -46.11
CA VAL A 59 -3.35 -13.62 -45.51
C VAL A 59 -4.01 -12.95 -44.30
N VAL A 60 -5.29 -12.61 -44.39
CA VAL A 60 -6.05 -12.03 -43.26
C VAL A 60 -6.24 -13.06 -42.14
N ALA A 61 -6.61 -14.30 -42.47
CA ALA A 61 -6.72 -15.39 -41.48
C ALA A 61 -5.36 -15.81 -40.87
N GLY A 62 -4.25 -15.59 -41.58
CA GLY A 62 -2.90 -15.76 -41.05
C GLY A 62 -2.48 -14.65 -40.09
N LEU A 63 -2.91 -13.41 -40.35
CA LEU A 63 -2.63 -12.26 -39.49
C LEU A 63 -3.47 -12.28 -38.20
N SER A 64 -4.77 -12.55 -38.26
CA SER A 64 -5.61 -12.64 -37.04
C SER A 64 -5.12 -13.72 -36.07
N ARG A 65 -4.70 -14.90 -36.58
CA ARG A 65 -4.12 -15.96 -35.75
C ARG A 65 -2.76 -15.59 -35.13
N ARG A 66 -1.99 -14.68 -35.74
CA ARG A 66 -0.75 -14.12 -35.15
C ARG A 66 -1.05 -13.02 -34.13
N VAL A 67 -2.09 -12.22 -34.33
CA VAL A 67 -2.57 -11.26 -33.31
C VAL A 67 -3.05 -12.01 -32.07
N GLU A 68 -3.92 -13.01 -32.20
CA GLU A 68 -4.36 -13.84 -31.06
C GLU A 68 -3.23 -14.64 -30.38
N SER A 69 -2.10 -14.85 -31.06
CA SER A 69 -0.91 -15.48 -30.48
C SER A 69 -0.10 -14.47 -29.66
N LEU A 70 0.08 -13.26 -30.20
CA LEU A 70 0.75 -12.15 -29.50
C LEU A 70 -0.06 -11.67 -28.29
N GLU A 71 -1.38 -11.64 -28.38
CA GLU A 71 -2.26 -11.31 -27.25
C GLU A 71 -2.16 -12.35 -26.12
N ARG A 72 -2.09 -13.66 -26.46
CA ARG A 72 -1.87 -14.74 -25.47
C ARG A 72 -0.44 -14.77 -24.90
N GLU A 73 0.56 -14.34 -25.66
CA GLU A 73 1.91 -14.11 -25.12
C GLU A 73 1.96 -12.87 -24.22
N ASN A 74 1.06 -11.89 -24.40
CA ASN A 74 0.92 -10.69 -23.57
C ASN A 74 0.08 -10.91 -22.29
N GLU A 75 -0.69 -11.99 -22.19
CA GLU A 75 -1.38 -12.38 -20.94
C GLU A 75 -0.42 -12.94 -19.88
N ARG A 76 0.69 -13.56 -20.28
CA ARG A 76 1.74 -14.06 -19.36
C ARG A 76 2.45 -12.94 -18.57
N PRO A 77 2.95 -11.86 -19.19
CA PRO A 77 3.50 -10.74 -18.42
C PRO A 77 2.45 -10.03 -17.58
N ASN A 78 1.15 -10.08 -17.91
CA ASN A 78 0.10 -9.59 -17.00
C ASN A 78 -0.03 -10.46 -15.74
N GLN A 79 0.00 -11.79 -15.85
CA GLN A 79 0.02 -12.67 -14.67
C GLN A 79 1.31 -12.51 -13.86
N LEU A 80 2.46 -12.35 -14.52
CA LEU A 80 3.73 -12.08 -13.84
C LEU A 80 3.74 -10.69 -13.20
N MET A 81 3.09 -9.69 -13.81
CA MET A 81 2.91 -8.35 -13.23
C MET A 81 1.94 -8.36 -12.06
N GLU A 82 0.85 -9.15 -12.08
CA GLU A 82 0.00 -9.34 -10.90
C GLU A 82 0.75 -10.07 -9.79
N GLN A 83 1.56 -11.07 -10.12
CA GLN A 83 2.36 -11.82 -9.14
C GLN A 83 3.50 -10.97 -8.56
N VAL A 84 4.21 -10.18 -9.38
CA VAL A 84 5.25 -9.22 -8.97
C VAL A 84 4.62 -8.00 -8.29
N ALA A 85 3.41 -7.58 -8.63
CA ALA A 85 2.68 -6.54 -7.89
C ALA A 85 2.20 -7.06 -6.53
N ALA A 86 1.71 -8.31 -6.46
CA ALA A 86 1.35 -8.97 -5.22
C ALA A 86 2.58 -9.21 -4.33
N GLU A 87 3.71 -9.66 -4.89
CA GLU A 87 4.99 -9.78 -4.18
C GLU A 87 5.57 -8.41 -3.80
N ASN A 88 5.41 -7.36 -4.60
CA ASN A 88 5.81 -6.00 -4.22
C ASN A 88 4.87 -5.39 -3.16
N ILE A 89 3.58 -5.72 -3.17
CA ILE A 89 2.64 -5.36 -2.11
C ILE A 89 2.98 -6.16 -0.84
N GLN A 90 3.32 -7.45 -0.96
CA GLN A 90 3.76 -8.26 0.16
C GLN A 90 5.10 -7.76 0.71
N LEU A 91 6.10 -7.46 -0.12
CA LEU A 91 7.38 -6.90 0.29
C LEU A 91 7.24 -5.48 0.83
N ARG A 92 6.32 -4.66 0.31
CA ARG A 92 5.97 -3.36 0.92
C ARG A 92 5.25 -3.55 2.25
N ASN A 93 4.35 -4.52 2.38
CA ASN A 93 3.67 -4.81 3.65
C ASN A 93 4.61 -5.46 4.66
N GLU A 94 5.58 -6.27 4.23
CA GLU A 94 6.65 -6.82 5.06
C GLU A 94 7.68 -5.75 5.42
N LEU A 95 7.95 -4.78 4.54
CA LEU A 95 8.77 -3.60 4.83
C LEU A 95 8.04 -2.61 5.74
N GLU A 96 6.72 -2.42 5.59
CA GLU A 96 5.89 -1.63 6.51
C GLU A 96 5.65 -2.37 7.83
N LEU A 97 5.67 -3.71 7.85
CA LEU A 97 5.65 -4.51 9.07
C LEU A 97 7.03 -4.61 9.73
N LEU A 98 8.13 -4.56 8.95
CA LEU A 98 9.49 -4.41 9.47
C LEU A 98 9.69 -2.99 9.99
N LYS A 99 9.22 -1.95 9.29
CA LYS A 99 9.15 -0.58 9.81
C LYS A 99 8.30 -0.57 11.07
N ALA A 100 7.06 -1.05 11.07
CA ALA A 100 6.25 -1.14 12.28
C ALA A 100 6.87 -2.01 13.39
N LYS A 101 7.80 -2.93 13.09
CA LYS A 101 8.63 -3.64 14.09
C LYS A 101 9.84 -2.83 14.55
N VAL A 102 10.49 -2.10 13.66
CA VAL A 102 11.55 -1.12 13.98
C VAL A 102 10.92 0.00 14.80
N ASP A 103 9.87 0.66 14.33
CA ASP A 103 9.04 1.67 15.00
C ASP A 103 8.37 1.16 16.30
N SER A 104 8.21 -0.15 16.53
CA SER A 104 7.76 -0.70 17.83
C SER A 104 8.89 -1.25 18.73
N LEU A 105 10.12 -1.33 18.20
CA LEU A 105 11.35 -1.47 18.99
C LEU A 105 11.91 -0.09 19.38
N ASP A 106 11.80 0.89 18.50
CA ASP A 106 12.16 2.32 18.67
C ASP A 106 11.06 3.06 19.45
N GLY A 107 9.80 2.65 19.30
CA GLY A 107 8.61 3.19 19.99
C GLY A 107 8.53 2.91 21.50
N ARG A 108 9.60 2.44 22.16
CA ARG A 108 9.70 2.30 23.62
C ARG A 108 10.86 3.06 24.26
N LEU A 109 11.67 3.79 23.50
CA LEU A 109 12.75 4.62 24.04
C LEU A 109 12.58 6.08 23.63
N VAL A 110 12.13 6.91 24.57
CA VAL A 110 12.39 8.35 24.50
C VAL A 110 13.88 8.54 24.81
N PRO A 111 14.69 9.18 23.95
CA PRO A 111 16.09 9.41 24.25
C PRO A 111 16.24 10.27 25.52
N GLY A 112 16.66 9.64 26.62
CA GLY A 112 16.99 10.29 27.89
C GLY A 112 15.91 10.33 28.99
N LEU A 113 14.95 9.37 29.05
CA LEU A 113 14.02 9.30 30.20
C LEU A 113 13.62 7.85 30.60
N ASP A 114 14.43 7.21 31.43
CA ASP A 114 14.20 5.84 31.94
C ASP A 114 13.27 5.76 33.17
N VAL A 115 11.96 5.98 32.99
CA VAL A 115 10.93 5.46 33.92
C VAL A 115 9.66 5.09 33.14
N PRO A 116 9.09 3.88 33.29
CA PRO A 116 7.77 3.57 32.75
C PRO A 116 6.68 4.32 33.54
N LEU A 117 6.14 5.40 32.95
CA LEU A 117 5.11 6.21 33.58
C LEU A 117 3.71 5.57 33.45
N PRO A 118 2.83 5.71 34.47
CA PRO A 118 1.46 5.21 34.42
C PRO A 118 0.60 5.98 33.41
N THR A 119 -0.58 5.44 33.12
CA THR A 119 -1.51 5.78 32.01
C THR A 119 -2.19 7.17 32.07
N ALA A 120 -1.45 8.22 32.46
CA ALA A 120 -1.93 9.60 32.55
C ALA A 120 -0.83 10.65 32.23
N VAL A 121 0.22 10.27 31.50
CA VAL A 121 1.30 11.20 31.07
C VAL A 121 1.65 10.97 29.60
N PHE A 122 1.82 12.04 28.83
CA PHE A 122 2.32 12.02 27.46
C PHE A 122 3.62 12.83 27.35
N ALA A 123 4.55 12.37 26.53
CA ALA A 123 5.82 13.05 26.30
C ALA A 123 5.66 14.18 25.27
N VAL A 124 6.37 15.29 25.49
CA VAL A 124 6.53 16.39 24.52
C VAL A 124 8.01 16.73 24.35
N ARG A 125 8.43 17.03 23.12
CA ARG A 125 9.78 17.53 22.80
C ARG A 125 9.66 18.73 21.87
N VAL A 126 10.34 19.81 22.20
CA VAL A 126 10.33 21.05 21.42
C VAL A 126 11.77 21.37 21.02
N VAL A 127 12.02 21.51 19.71
CA VAL A 127 13.31 21.89 19.15
C VAL A 127 13.12 23.17 18.34
N SER A 128 13.91 24.18 18.67
CA SER A 128 14.02 25.41 17.90
C SER A 128 15.45 25.60 17.46
N ALA A 129 15.64 25.91 16.18
CA ALA A 129 16.88 26.38 15.62
C ALA A 129 16.62 27.62 14.74
N GLY A 130 17.16 28.76 15.16
CA GLY A 130 17.37 29.92 14.30
C GLY A 130 18.29 29.56 13.13
N PHE A 131 18.35 30.41 12.10
CA PHE A 131 19.03 30.08 10.85
C PHE A 131 20.50 29.68 11.04
N ASP A 132 21.18 30.34 11.98
CA ASP A 132 22.62 30.19 12.20
C ASP A 132 22.94 29.05 13.19
N ASP A 133 21.92 28.36 13.74
CA ASP A 133 22.04 27.36 14.82
C ASP A 133 21.85 25.89 14.35
N SER A 134 21.63 25.63 13.05
CA SER A 134 21.44 24.26 12.51
C SER A 134 22.37 23.93 11.34
N ALA A 135 22.80 22.67 11.26
CA ALA A 135 23.50 22.12 10.09
C ALA A 135 22.60 21.93 8.84
N ALA A 136 21.27 21.98 9.01
CA ALA A 136 20.30 22.00 7.92
C ALA A 136 20.04 23.44 7.43
N GLU A 137 19.76 23.61 6.14
CA GLU A 137 19.52 24.92 5.53
C GLU A 137 18.29 25.64 6.14
N GLY A 138 18.55 26.71 6.88
CA GLY A 138 17.50 27.64 7.33
C GLY A 138 16.78 27.31 8.63
N GLY A 139 17.43 26.62 9.57
CA GLY A 139 16.86 26.32 10.89
C GLY A 139 15.91 25.12 10.90
N CYS A 140 15.37 24.78 12.07
CA CYS A 140 14.23 23.87 12.22
C CYS A 140 13.31 24.34 13.37
N ALA A 141 12.02 24.07 13.22
CA ALA A 141 11.06 24.17 14.32
C ALA A 141 10.29 22.86 14.39
N GLU A 142 10.59 22.06 15.40
CA GLU A 142 9.96 20.77 15.66
C GLU A 142 9.23 20.82 17.00
N VAL A 143 8.00 20.32 17.00
CA VAL A 143 7.23 20.08 18.21
C VAL A 143 6.69 18.68 18.07
N TRP A 144 7.13 17.79 18.95
CA TRP A 144 6.71 16.40 19.02
C TRP A 144 5.79 16.23 20.21
N VAL A 145 4.62 15.60 20.00
CA VAL A 145 3.62 15.31 21.03
C VAL A 145 3.27 13.83 20.91
N ALA A 146 3.45 13.07 21.99
CA ALA A 146 3.25 11.62 22.03
C ALA A 146 3.92 10.89 20.83
N GLY A 147 5.17 11.24 20.52
CA GLY A 147 5.94 10.64 19.43
C GLY A 147 5.64 11.17 18.01
N HIS A 148 4.70 12.10 17.84
CA HIS A 148 4.28 12.60 16.52
C HIS A 148 4.67 14.08 16.33
N GLN A 149 5.29 14.43 15.20
CA GLN A 149 5.65 15.81 14.87
C GLN A 149 4.42 16.63 14.44
N GLN A 150 4.14 17.69 15.18
CA GLN A 150 2.96 18.56 15.01
C GLN A 150 3.30 19.94 14.42
N ALA A 151 4.55 20.42 14.56
CA ALA A 151 4.95 21.73 14.06
C ALA A 151 5.09 21.77 12.52
N LEU A 152 4.61 22.87 11.91
CA LEU A 152 4.66 23.09 10.46
C LEU A 152 6.07 23.35 9.89
N ASN A 153 7.09 23.51 10.75
CA ASN A 153 8.52 23.67 10.40
C ASN A 153 8.80 24.75 9.32
N ARG A 154 8.16 25.92 9.45
CA ARG A 154 8.33 27.09 8.56
C ARG A 154 8.92 28.27 9.33
N ARG A 155 9.52 29.23 8.60
CA ARG A 155 10.11 30.46 9.17
C ARG A 155 9.14 31.18 10.11
N GLY A 156 9.68 31.70 11.21
CA GLY A 156 8.94 32.40 12.24
C GLY A 156 8.67 31.53 13.47
N ILE A 157 7.68 31.94 14.25
CA ILE A 157 7.25 31.28 15.47
C ILE A 157 6.20 30.22 15.09
N ASN A 158 6.46 28.96 15.43
CA ASN A 158 5.53 27.84 15.25
C ASN A 158 4.93 27.52 16.63
N VAL A 159 3.61 27.37 16.72
CA VAL A 159 2.88 27.18 17.98
C VAL A 159 1.92 26.00 17.85
N VAL A 160 2.00 25.07 18.81
CA VAL A 160 1.11 23.89 18.91
C VAL A 160 0.36 23.95 20.24
N ILE A 161 -0.95 23.69 20.19
CA ILE A 161 -1.85 23.70 21.33
C ILE A 161 -2.23 22.25 21.66
N VAL A 162 -2.09 21.86 22.93
CA VAL A 162 -2.32 20.48 23.38
C VAL A 162 -3.25 20.44 24.60
N GLU A 163 -4.16 19.48 24.57
CA GLU A 163 -5.08 19.11 25.65
C GLU A 163 -4.28 18.51 26.83
N GLU A 164 -4.42 19.07 28.03
CA GLU A 164 -3.53 18.79 29.17
C GLU A 164 -3.62 17.37 29.73
N THR A 165 -4.76 16.68 29.56
CA THR A 165 -4.99 15.36 30.18
C THR A 165 -4.77 14.19 29.22
N SER A 166 -5.03 14.41 27.93
CA SER A 166 -5.03 13.38 26.88
C SER A 166 -3.80 13.45 25.97
N GLY A 167 -3.11 14.59 25.92
CA GLY A 167 -2.04 14.83 24.94
C GLY A 167 -2.53 15.01 23.51
N GLN A 168 -3.84 15.13 23.30
CA GLN A 168 -4.40 15.41 21.98
C GLN A 168 -3.99 16.81 21.53
N THR A 169 -3.40 16.90 20.33
CA THR A 169 -3.13 18.18 19.68
C THR A 169 -4.43 18.79 19.17
N GLU A 170 -4.74 20.02 19.58
CA GLU A 170 -5.96 20.73 19.21
C GLU A 170 -5.77 21.61 17.96
N ASP A 171 -4.63 22.31 17.85
CA ASP A 171 -4.29 23.17 16.71
C ASP A 171 -2.76 23.34 16.58
N SER A 172 -2.29 23.65 15.39
CA SER A 172 -0.89 23.92 15.04
C SER A 172 -0.80 25.03 13.99
N GLN A 173 -0.14 26.12 14.34
CA GLN A 173 -0.06 27.33 13.52
C GLN A 173 1.38 27.86 13.39
N ARG A 174 1.60 28.68 12.37
CA ARG A 174 2.87 29.41 12.14
C ARG A 174 2.63 30.90 12.01
N PHE A 175 3.58 31.69 12.49
CA PHE A 175 3.55 33.15 12.42
C PHE A 175 4.91 33.63 11.92
N ASP A 176 4.96 34.09 10.66
CA ASP A 176 6.19 34.59 10.02
C ASP A 176 6.52 36.00 10.54
N THR A 177 6.88 36.10 11.82
CA THR A 177 7.22 37.34 12.53
C THR A 177 8.49 38.03 12.04
N TYR A 178 9.07 37.57 10.93
CA TYR A 178 10.12 38.25 10.18
C TYR A 178 9.63 38.82 8.83
N GLY A 179 8.83 38.02 8.10
CA GLY A 179 8.34 38.36 6.76
C GLY A 179 7.03 39.14 6.72
N ASP A 180 6.10 38.90 7.65
CA ASP A 180 4.77 39.52 7.71
C ASP A 180 4.69 40.53 8.87
N PRO A 181 4.54 41.85 8.60
CA PRO A 181 4.37 42.88 9.62
C PRO A 181 3.19 42.66 10.57
N GLU A 182 2.16 41.92 10.16
CA GLU A 182 0.98 41.63 10.98
C GLU A 182 1.11 40.33 11.79
N ALA A 183 2.17 39.54 11.60
CA ALA A 183 2.28 38.22 12.22
C ALA A 183 2.35 38.26 13.75
N GLY A 184 2.89 39.33 14.36
CA GLY A 184 2.85 39.52 15.81
C GLY A 184 1.44 39.75 16.36
N VAL A 185 0.65 40.57 15.66
CA VAL A 185 -0.76 40.80 15.95
C VAL A 185 -1.56 39.51 15.81
N LYS A 186 -1.35 38.76 14.72
CA LYS A 186 -2.00 37.45 14.48
C LYS A 186 -1.62 36.43 15.56
N LEU A 187 -0.35 36.36 15.97
CA LEU A 187 0.11 35.48 17.06
C LEU A 187 -0.51 35.86 18.40
N ARG A 188 -0.55 37.16 18.74
CA ARG A 188 -1.20 37.66 19.95
C ARG A 188 -2.68 37.25 20.01
N ASP A 189 -3.41 37.48 18.92
CA ASP A 189 -4.86 37.23 18.89
C ASP A 189 -5.17 35.72 18.85
N TYR A 190 -4.31 34.92 18.21
CA TYR A 190 -4.33 33.45 18.32
C TYR A 190 -4.11 32.98 19.76
N LEU A 191 -3.03 33.43 20.41
CA LEU A 191 -2.74 33.09 21.81
C LEU A 191 -3.85 33.55 22.76
N ARG A 192 -4.54 34.67 22.48
CA ARG A 192 -5.73 35.12 23.22
C ARG A 192 -6.90 34.15 23.09
N ALA A 193 -7.14 33.59 21.91
CA ALA A 193 -8.24 32.66 21.66
C ALA A 193 -8.08 31.29 22.34
N VAL A 194 -6.84 30.85 22.61
CA VAL A 194 -6.56 29.58 23.31
C VAL A 194 -7.24 29.53 24.69
N THR A 195 -7.88 28.42 25.05
CA THR A 195 -8.50 28.25 26.36
C THR A 195 -7.45 28.24 27.49
N THR A 196 -7.69 28.98 28.56
CA THR A 196 -6.85 28.94 29.77
C THR A 196 -6.73 27.50 30.30
N GLY A 197 -5.51 27.07 30.58
CA GLY A 197 -5.20 25.72 31.01
C GLY A 197 -4.67 24.79 29.91
N ARG A 198 -4.71 25.18 28.64
CA ARG A 198 -4.06 24.40 27.57
C ARG A 198 -2.54 24.47 27.64
N VAL A 199 -1.90 23.37 27.23
CA VAL A 199 -0.45 23.32 27.03
C VAL A 199 -0.13 24.00 25.70
N VAL A 200 0.88 24.87 25.71
CA VAL A 200 1.31 25.66 24.55
C VAL A 200 2.78 25.39 24.33
N LEU A 201 3.10 24.87 23.14
CA LEU A 201 4.43 24.45 22.73
C LEU A 201 4.89 25.39 21.60
N ILE A 202 6.07 26.00 21.73
CA ILE A 202 6.54 27.05 20.82
C ILE A 202 7.96 26.78 20.34
N ALA A 203 8.20 26.85 19.03
CA ALA A 203 9.53 26.74 18.42
C ALA A 203 9.75 27.77 17.31
N VAL A 204 10.91 28.42 17.29
CA VAL A 204 11.33 29.36 16.22
C VAL A 204 12.16 28.65 15.14
N LYS A 205 11.94 29.01 13.87
CA LYS A 205 12.78 28.64 12.71
C LYS A 205 13.25 29.88 11.96
N ASP A 206 14.52 29.89 11.53
CA ASP A 206 15.20 30.98 10.79
C ASP A 206 15.28 32.29 11.58
N GLU A 207 14.17 33.02 11.68
CA GLU A 207 14.08 34.32 12.35
C GLU A 207 12.65 34.49 12.88
N GLY A 208 12.50 34.95 14.13
CA GLY A 208 11.19 35.15 14.78
C GLY A 208 11.03 36.46 15.55
N SER A 209 12.03 37.34 15.61
CA SER A 209 12.05 38.50 16.51
C SER A 209 11.36 39.76 15.96
N LYS A 210 11.52 40.04 14.66
CA LYS A 210 11.36 41.39 14.09
C LYS A 210 9.98 42.05 14.34
N TYR A 211 8.91 41.27 14.27
CA TYR A 211 7.52 41.73 14.49
C TYR A 211 6.85 41.01 15.67
N ALA A 212 7.59 40.33 16.55
CA ALA A 212 6.99 39.58 17.65
C ALA A 212 6.56 40.43 18.86
N ALA A 213 6.90 41.73 18.89
CA ALA A 213 6.66 42.62 20.02
C ALA A 213 5.20 42.61 20.52
N ASP A 214 4.23 42.66 19.61
CA ASP A 214 2.79 42.64 19.92
C ASP A 214 2.32 41.35 20.63
N ALA A 215 3.04 40.24 20.47
CA ALA A 215 2.70 38.96 21.08
C ALA A 215 3.37 38.75 22.46
N MET A 216 4.38 39.55 22.83
CA MET A 216 5.20 39.29 24.02
C MET A 216 4.40 39.33 25.33
N GLU A 217 3.30 40.07 25.41
CA GLU A 217 2.41 40.07 26.57
C GLU A 217 1.67 38.73 26.73
N GLU A 218 1.14 38.17 25.65
CA GLU A 218 0.43 36.89 25.68
C GLU A 218 1.38 35.69 25.81
N LEU A 219 2.60 35.83 25.29
CA LEU A 219 3.67 34.86 25.52
C LEU A 219 4.02 34.80 27.02
N ARG A 220 4.06 35.94 27.75
CA ARG A 220 4.22 35.93 29.21
C ARG A 220 3.05 35.23 29.93
N ASN A 221 1.83 35.28 29.39
CA ASN A 221 0.69 34.49 29.87
C ASN A 221 0.84 32.97 29.64
N VAL A 222 1.78 32.51 28.80
CA VAL A 222 2.19 31.10 28.67
C VAL A 222 3.32 30.73 29.65
N GLY A 223 4.04 31.73 30.19
CA GLY A 223 5.00 31.59 31.28
C GLY A 223 6.43 32.11 31.01
N THR A 224 6.72 32.57 29.78
CA THR A 224 8.06 33.05 29.41
C THR A 224 8.51 34.26 30.24
N THR A 225 9.82 34.26 30.52
CA THR A 225 10.54 35.34 31.19
C THR A 225 11.32 36.23 30.23
N LEU A 226 11.27 35.95 28.92
CA LEU A 226 11.99 36.68 27.89
C LEU A 226 11.40 38.10 27.71
N PRO A 227 12.21 39.17 27.86
CA PRO A 227 11.73 40.53 27.63
C PRO A 227 11.43 40.76 26.14
N THR A 228 12.32 40.32 25.26
CA THR A 228 12.29 40.42 23.78
C THR A 228 13.13 39.30 23.17
N MET A 229 12.76 38.76 21.99
CA MET A 229 13.65 37.90 21.18
C MET A 229 14.72 38.71 20.45
N GLY A 230 15.92 38.17 20.33
CA GLY A 230 16.98 38.67 19.45
C GLY A 230 16.90 38.11 18.02
N TYR A 231 17.61 38.76 17.10
CA TYR A 231 17.63 38.40 15.68
C TYR A 231 18.24 37.01 15.47
N ARG A 232 17.44 36.10 14.87
CA ARG A 232 17.81 34.69 14.59
C ARG A 232 18.13 33.86 15.83
N GLU A 233 17.66 34.24 17.01
CA GLU A 233 17.80 33.41 18.20
C GLU A 233 16.93 32.13 18.11
N SER A 234 17.50 31.01 18.56
CA SER A 234 16.71 29.81 18.85
C SER A 234 15.94 30.01 20.15
N TRP A 235 14.65 29.69 20.16
CA TRP A 235 13.79 29.85 21.33
C TRP A 235 12.68 28.81 21.36
N ALA A 236 12.62 28.06 22.47
CA ALA A 236 11.70 26.98 22.70
C ALA A 236 10.93 27.18 24.03
N ILE A 237 9.61 26.95 24.02
CA ILE A 237 8.77 26.94 25.23
C ILE A 237 7.94 25.66 25.29
N ILE A 238 7.83 25.11 26.51
CA ILE A 238 6.80 24.17 26.94
C ILE A 238 6.10 24.84 28.14
N GLY A 239 4.90 25.37 27.92
CA GLY A 239 4.19 26.13 28.95
C GLY A 239 2.68 25.86 29.01
N LYS A 240 2.00 26.48 29.98
CA LYS A 240 0.56 26.35 30.17
C LYS A 240 -0.08 27.73 30.17
N LYS A 241 -1.11 27.94 29.35
CA LYS A 241 -1.76 29.24 29.28
C LYS A 241 -2.45 29.59 30.60
N GLY A 242 -2.10 30.75 31.17
CA GLY A 242 -2.71 31.33 32.36
C GLY A 242 -2.26 30.73 33.69
N SER A 243 -1.25 29.85 33.71
CA SER A 243 -0.67 29.34 34.95
C SER A 243 0.78 28.89 34.73
N LYS A 244 1.70 29.37 35.57
CA LYS A 244 3.10 28.92 35.53
C LYS A 244 3.23 27.61 36.31
N THR A 245 3.31 26.50 35.58
CA THR A 245 3.45 25.15 36.13
C THR A 245 4.88 24.85 36.57
N SER A 246 5.04 23.88 37.49
CA SER A 246 6.36 23.41 37.94
C SER A 246 7.16 22.70 36.84
N TRP A 247 6.48 22.22 35.79
CA TRP A 247 7.09 21.59 34.61
C TRP A 247 7.31 22.57 33.44
N PHE A 248 7.07 23.86 33.62
CA PHE A 248 7.35 24.87 32.59
C PHE A 248 8.83 24.84 32.15
N VAL A 249 9.08 24.77 30.85
CA VAL A 249 10.42 24.83 30.25
C VAL A 249 10.50 26.00 29.28
N GLU A 250 11.59 26.75 29.36
CA GLU A 250 11.98 27.76 28.37
C GLU A 250 13.48 27.60 28.13
N ASP A 251 13.88 27.38 26.87
CA ASP A 251 15.29 27.35 26.45
C ASP A 251 15.53 28.35 25.32
N ARG A 252 16.74 28.93 25.28
CA ARG A 252 17.13 29.94 24.30
C ARG A 252 18.61 29.89 24.00
N ARG A 253 18.98 30.11 22.73
CA ARG A 253 20.37 30.28 22.31
C ARG A 253 20.54 31.58 21.53
N GLN A 254 21.63 32.27 21.82
CA GLN A 254 22.00 33.50 21.12
C GLN A 254 22.82 33.15 19.87
N ARG A 255 22.58 33.90 18.80
CA ARG A 255 23.23 33.78 17.49
C ARG A 255 24.76 33.71 17.59
N ILE A 256 25.37 32.64 17.08
CA ILE A 256 26.82 32.50 16.96
C ILE A 256 27.29 32.97 15.56
N ASN A 257 28.20 33.94 15.49
CA ASN A 257 28.74 34.45 14.22
C ASN A 257 29.92 33.59 13.73
N TYR A 258 29.69 32.67 12.79
CA TYR A 258 30.78 32.00 12.05
C TYR A 258 31.06 32.67 10.69
N THR A 259 32.34 32.84 10.35
CA THR A 259 32.79 33.26 9.02
C THR A 259 33.73 32.20 8.44
N LEU A 260 33.22 31.33 7.57
CA LEU A 260 34.00 30.30 6.89
C LEU A 260 34.71 30.85 5.65
N ARG A 261 35.94 30.39 5.38
CA ARG A 261 36.67 30.60 4.12
C ARG A 261 36.90 29.26 3.41
N CYS A 262 36.81 29.26 2.08
CA CYS A 262 37.11 28.07 1.27
C CYS A 262 38.62 27.78 1.16
N PRO A 263 38.99 26.50 0.97
CA PRO A 263 40.35 26.12 0.56
C PRO A 263 40.75 26.72 -0.79
N GLU A 264 42.07 26.81 -1.02
CA GLU A 264 42.64 27.40 -2.23
C GLU A 264 42.24 26.61 -3.49
N GLY A 265 41.92 27.32 -4.57
CA GLY A 265 41.40 26.73 -5.81
C GLY A 265 39.88 26.46 -5.86
N GLN A 266 39.14 26.76 -4.78
CA GLN A 266 37.68 26.61 -4.74
C GLN A 266 36.97 27.94 -4.46
N VAL A 267 35.79 28.10 -5.05
CA VAL A 267 34.88 29.23 -4.81
C VAL A 267 33.64 28.77 -4.05
N TRP A 268 33.18 29.61 -3.12
CA TRP A 268 31.95 29.38 -2.36
C TRP A 268 30.74 29.51 -3.27
N ASP A 269 30.00 28.41 -3.50
CA ASP A 269 28.76 28.48 -4.27
C ASP A 269 27.58 28.82 -3.35
N ARG A 270 26.89 29.94 -3.67
CA ARG A 270 25.76 30.45 -2.89
C ARG A 270 24.52 29.54 -2.96
N TRP A 271 24.43 28.63 -3.93
CA TRP A 271 23.28 27.74 -4.11
C TRP A 271 23.50 26.32 -3.59
N LEU A 272 24.75 25.91 -3.34
CA LEU A 272 25.10 24.57 -2.87
C LEU A 272 25.69 24.55 -1.46
N HIS A 273 25.94 25.74 -0.87
CA HIS A 273 26.47 25.91 0.49
C HIS A 273 27.76 25.13 0.81
N HIS A 274 28.53 24.79 -0.24
CA HIS A 274 29.88 24.23 -0.13
C HIS A 274 30.84 24.90 -1.13
N CYS A 275 32.13 24.69 -0.91
CA CYS A 275 33.19 25.13 -1.82
C CYS A 275 33.26 24.21 -3.05
N ARG A 276 33.43 24.76 -4.26
CA ARG A 276 33.57 23.97 -5.49
C ARG A 276 34.69 24.44 -6.42
N LEU A 277 35.16 23.52 -7.27
CA LEU A 277 36.10 23.78 -8.36
C LEU A 277 35.46 24.67 -9.45
N ALA A 278 36.27 25.52 -10.08
CA ALA A 278 35.79 26.72 -10.76
C ALA A 278 35.30 26.54 -12.22
N ASP A 279 35.37 25.34 -12.82
CA ASP A 279 35.36 25.16 -14.29
C ASP A 279 34.04 24.68 -14.93
N ILE A 280 32.87 25.04 -14.37
CA ILE A 280 31.59 24.89 -15.09
C ILE A 280 30.86 26.23 -15.14
N SER A 281 30.94 26.90 -16.30
CA SER A 281 30.08 28.01 -16.70
C SER A 281 29.96 28.12 -18.24
N LYS A 282 28.78 28.57 -18.72
CA LYS A 282 28.41 28.88 -20.14
C LYS A 282 28.15 27.63 -21.01
N CYS A 283 27.06 27.49 -21.77
CA CYS A 283 25.80 28.26 -21.99
C CYS A 283 24.66 27.22 -22.23
N CYS A 284 23.35 27.48 -22.30
CA CYS A 284 22.62 28.61 -22.91
C CYS A 284 21.29 28.94 -22.20
N ARG A 285 20.78 30.15 -22.43
CA ARG A 285 19.35 30.52 -22.35
C ARG A 285 18.93 31.04 -23.73
N GLY A 286 17.68 30.77 -24.14
CA GLY A 286 16.95 31.56 -25.15
C GLY A 286 17.12 31.16 -26.62
N ASP A 287 15.97 30.98 -27.27
CA ASP A 287 15.58 31.17 -28.68
C ASP A 287 16.63 31.09 -29.81
N GLY A 288 16.44 30.09 -30.70
CA GLY A 288 16.45 30.29 -32.16
C GLY A 288 17.76 30.08 -32.95
N CYS A 289 17.74 29.10 -33.86
CA CYS A 289 18.35 29.00 -35.23
C CYS A 289 18.63 27.53 -35.58
N LEU A 290 17.75 26.83 -36.32
CA LEU A 290 17.63 26.75 -37.81
C LEU A 290 18.75 25.91 -38.46
N GLU A 291 18.53 24.75 -39.09
CA GLU A 291 17.65 24.28 -40.22
C GLU A 291 18.30 24.32 -41.63
N SER A 292 18.38 23.13 -42.27
CA SER A 292 18.32 22.83 -43.73
C SER A 292 18.63 21.32 -43.94
N GLY A 293 18.07 20.52 -44.86
CA GLY A 293 16.97 20.67 -45.84
C GLY A 293 17.01 19.57 -46.94
N GLU A 294 15.86 18.90 -47.20
CA GLU A 294 15.48 18.00 -48.35
C GLU A 294 16.39 16.77 -48.72
N VAL A 295 16.09 15.80 -49.63
CA VAL A 295 15.01 15.56 -50.64
C VAL A 295 14.51 14.08 -50.67
N VAL A 296 13.23 13.86 -50.33
CA VAL A 296 12.17 13.01 -50.96
C VAL A 296 12.45 11.60 -51.61
N ALA A 297 11.59 10.62 -51.24
CA ALA A 297 11.01 9.49 -52.04
C ALA A 297 11.61 8.05 -52.12
N GLU A 298 12.43 7.57 -51.18
CA GLU A 298 12.52 6.12 -50.88
C GLU A 298 12.00 5.74 -49.48
N GLU A 299 11.59 6.74 -48.69
CA GLU A 299 11.51 6.61 -47.23
C GLU A 299 10.21 5.98 -46.69
N VAL A 300 9.16 5.84 -47.50
CA VAL A 300 7.87 5.28 -47.03
C VAL A 300 7.91 3.76 -46.90
N VAL A 301 8.61 3.06 -47.80
CA VAL A 301 8.73 1.58 -47.75
C VAL A 301 9.83 1.17 -46.76
N ALA A 302 11.01 1.80 -46.84
CA ALA A 302 12.06 1.61 -45.85
C ALA A 302 11.67 2.10 -44.43
N GLY A 303 10.71 3.03 -44.32
CA GLY A 303 10.16 3.49 -43.04
C GLY A 303 9.24 2.47 -42.37
N LEU A 304 8.55 1.62 -43.13
CA LEU A 304 7.68 0.57 -42.58
C LEU A 304 8.49 -0.64 -42.08
N SER A 305 9.49 -1.12 -42.83
CA SER A 305 10.39 -2.17 -42.34
C SER A 305 11.20 -1.70 -41.12
N ARG A 306 11.72 -0.45 -41.12
CA ARG A 306 12.38 0.12 -39.94
C ARG A 306 11.43 0.29 -38.74
N ARG A 307 10.12 0.54 -38.96
CA ARG A 307 9.13 0.56 -37.88
C ARG A 307 8.81 -0.83 -37.33
N VAL A 308 8.79 -1.88 -38.17
CA VAL A 308 8.64 -3.27 -37.67
C VAL A 308 9.88 -3.69 -36.86
N GLU A 309 11.10 -3.49 -37.37
CA GLU A 309 12.31 -3.78 -36.58
C GLU A 309 12.50 -2.84 -35.36
N SER A 310 11.87 -1.66 -35.35
CA SER A 310 11.82 -0.77 -34.18
C SER A 310 10.84 -1.29 -33.14
N LEU A 311 9.67 -1.79 -33.56
CA LEU A 311 8.67 -2.38 -32.68
C LEU A 311 9.15 -3.74 -32.13
N GLU A 312 9.88 -4.54 -32.91
CA GLU A 312 10.53 -5.77 -32.41
C GLU A 312 11.61 -5.44 -31.36
N ARG A 313 12.44 -4.41 -31.59
CA ARG A 313 13.41 -3.91 -30.58
C ARG A 313 12.76 -3.22 -29.38
N GLU A 314 11.59 -2.61 -29.55
CA GLU A 314 10.79 -2.09 -28.44
C GLU A 314 10.02 -3.18 -27.69
N ASN A 315 9.87 -4.38 -28.26
CA ASN A 315 9.32 -5.57 -27.59
C ASN A 315 10.41 -6.39 -26.87
N GLU A 316 11.69 -6.27 -27.25
CA GLU A 316 12.83 -6.79 -26.49
C GLU A 316 13.25 -5.89 -25.31
N ARG A 317 12.99 -4.57 -25.40
CA ARG A 317 13.26 -3.62 -24.30
C ARG A 317 12.61 -4.01 -22.96
N PRO A 318 11.33 -4.44 -22.90
CA PRO A 318 10.73 -5.00 -21.70
C PRO A 318 11.58 -6.14 -21.11
N ASN A 319 12.04 -7.09 -21.92
CA ASN A 319 12.83 -8.23 -21.42
C ASN A 319 14.20 -7.79 -20.89
N GLN A 320 14.91 -6.87 -21.56
CA GLN A 320 16.20 -6.35 -21.06
C GLN A 320 16.04 -5.47 -19.82
N LEU A 321 14.99 -4.66 -19.75
CA LEU A 321 14.68 -3.86 -18.55
C LEU A 321 14.21 -4.75 -17.39
N MET A 322 13.52 -5.86 -17.67
CA MET A 322 13.11 -6.86 -16.69
C MET A 322 14.28 -7.72 -16.20
N GLU A 323 15.26 -8.05 -17.05
CA GLU A 323 16.53 -8.64 -16.59
C GLU A 323 17.34 -7.65 -15.75
N GLN A 324 17.38 -6.36 -16.12
CA GLN A 324 17.97 -5.32 -15.27
C GLN A 324 17.24 -5.18 -13.93
N VAL A 325 15.92 -5.13 -13.90
CA VAL A 325 15.12 -5.02 -12.66
C VAL A 325 15.19 -6.31 -11.84
N ALA A 326 15.31 -7.49 -12.45
CA ALA A 326 15.55 -8.74 -11.74
C ALA A 326 16.97 -8.78 -11.14
N ALA A 327 17.98 -8.31 -11.88
CA ALA A 327 19.34 -8.19 -11.39
C ALA A 327 19.45 -7.13 -10.27
N GLU A 328 18.79 -5.98 -10.40
CA GLU A 328 18.68 -4.95 -9.37
C GLU A 328 17.91 -5.47 -8.15
N ASN A 329 16.84 -6.27 -8.31
CA ASN A 329 16.15 -6.89 -7.17
C ASN A 329 17.00 -7.97 -6.48
N ILE A 330 17.84 -8.70 -7.20
CA ILE A 330 18.82 -9.63 -6.61
C ILE A 330 19.93 -8.84 -5.90
N GLN A 331 20.42 -7.75 -6.50
CA GLN A 331 21.39 -6.86 -5.89
C GLN A 331 20.83 -6.21 -4.62
N LEU A 332 19.61 -5.66 -4.66
CA LEU A 332 18.91 -5.09 -3.51
C LEU A 332 18.60 -6.14 -2.43
N ARG A 333 18.30 -7.40 -2.79
CA ARG A 333 18.22 -8.50 -1.80
C ARG A 333 19.57 -8.76 -1.14
N ASN A 334 20.66 -8.81 -1.90
CA ASN A 334 22.00 -9.01 -1.36
C ASN A 334 22.47 -7.81 -0.51
N GLU A 335 22.15 -6.59 -0.91
CA GLU A 335 22.39 -5.36 -0.16
C GLU A 335 21.53 -5.29 1.10
N LEU A 336 20.28 -5.80 1.06
CA LEU A 336 19.39 -5.88 2.22
C LEU A 336 19.85 -6.95 3.23
N GLU A 337 20.29 -8.13 2.79
CA GLU A 337 20.91 -9.13 3.67
C GLU A 337 22.25 -8.63 4.23
N LEU A 338 23.05 -7.91 3.43
CA LEU A 338 24.25 -7.22 3.91
C LEU A 338 23.92 -6.07 4.89
N LEU A 339 22.79 -5.39 4.72
CA LEU A 339 22.31 -4.38 5.68
C LEU A 339 21.81 -5.03 6.96
N LYS A 340 21.06 -6.13 6.90
CA LYS A 340 20.67 -6.90 8.10
C LYS A 340 21.91 -7.35 8.88
N ALA A 341 22.89 -7.96 8.21
CA ALA A 341 24.16 -8.35 8.82
C ALA A 341 25.00 -7.15 9.34
N LYS A 342 24.82 -5.94 8.80
CA LYS A 342 25.40 -4.70 9.34
C LYS A 342 24.62 -4.15 10.53
N VAL A 343 23.29 -4.24 10.52
CA VAL A 343 22.42 -3.79 11.61
C VAL A 343 22.60 -4.69 12.84
N ASP A 344 22.64 -6.00 12.65
CA ASP A 344 22.99 -6.99 13.69
C ASP A 344 24.44 -6.82 14.23
N SER A 345 25.27 -6.02 13.55
CA SER A 345 26.66 -5.69 13.90
C SER A 345 26.83 -4.28 14.49
N LEU A 346 25.79 -3.43 14.39
CA LEU A 346 25.85 -2.02 14.77
C LEU A 346 25.44 -1.74 16.23
N ASP A 347 24.99 -2.74 16.98
CA ASP A 347 24.58 -2.61 18.39
C ASP A 347 25.81 -2.53 19.33
N GLY A 348 26.61 -1.45 19.18
CA GLY A 348 27.50 -0.95 20.24
C GLY A 348 29.02 -1.02 20.04
N ARG A 349 29.59 -0.81 18.83
CA ARG A 349 31.07 -0.91 18.63
C ARG A 349 31.80 0.20 17.86
N LEU A 350 31.23 1.39 17.65
CA LEU A 350 31.92 2.49 16.94
C LEU A 350 31.88 3.83 17.69
N VAL A 351 33.08 4.37 17.99
CA VAL A 351 33.29 5.74 18.49
C VAL A 351 33.54 6.67 17.30
N PRO A 352 32.89 7.85 17.21
CA PRO A 352 33.21 8.82 16.16
C PRO A 352 34.67 9.28 16.22
N GLY A 353 35.44 8.96 15.17
CA GLY A 353 36.84 9.36 15.00
C GLY A 353 37.91 8.27 15.22
N LEU A 354 37.54 6.99 15.26
CA LEU A 354 38.48 5.86 15.40
C LEU A 354 38.34 4.81 14.27
N ASP A 355 39.38 4.66 13.46
CA ASP A 355 39.46 3.65 12.38
C ASP A 355 40.26 2.39 12.79
N ILE A 356 39.91 1.74 13.91
CA ILE A 356 40.46 0.41 14.27
C ILE A 356 39.36 -0.49 14.91
N PRO A 357 39.10 -1.71 14.38
CA PRO A 357 38.19 -2.66 15.00
C PRO A 357 38.82 -3.35 16.23
N LEU A 358 38.13 -3.33 17.37
CA LEU A 358 38.65 -3.82 18.65
C LEU A 358 38.18 -5.25 19.03
N PRO A 359 39.01 -6.08 19.70
CA PRO A 359 38.63 -7.40 20.22
C PRO A 359 37.48 -7.35 21.25
N THR A 360 36.86 -8.50 21.53
CA THR A 360 35.58 -8.66 22.26
C THR A 360 35.66 -8.50 23.79
N ALA A 361 36.58 -7.69 24.31
CA ALA A 361 36.76 -7.44 25.74
C ALA A 361 37.26 -6.01 26.06
N VAL A 362 36.97 -5.03 25.21
CA VAL A 362 37.46 -3.65 25.34
C VAL A 362 36.32 -2.67 25.06
N PHE A 363 36.06 -1.75 25.99
CA PHE A 363 35.29 -0.54 25.75
C PHE A 363 36.25 0.63 25.51
N ALA A 364 35.95 1.45 24.49
CA ALA A 364 36.78 2.60 24.15
C ALA A 364 36.37 3.84 24.97
N VAL A 365 37.36 4.56 25.49
CA VAL A 365 37.19 5.87 26.12
C VAL A 365 38.02 6.93 25.39
N ARG A 366 37.47 8.15 25.28
CA ARG A 366 38.17 9.33 24.78
C ARG A 366 37.86 10.50 25.71
N VAL A 367 38.90 11.09 26.29
CA VAL A 367 38.77 12.26 27.16
C VAL A 367 39.44 13.45 26.46
N VAL A 368 38.68 14.53 26.30
CA VAL A 368 39.15 15.80 25.72
C VAL A 368 38.92 16.89 26.74
N SER A 369 40.00 17.60 27.09
CA SER A 369 39.95 18.79 27.93
C SER A 369 40.54 19.96 27.17
N ALA A 370 39.84 21.09 27.24
CA ALA A 370 40.35 22.39 26.82
C ALA A 370 39.93 23.45 27.86
N GLY A 371 40.93 24.00 28.55
CA GLY A 371 40.83 25.27 29.25
C GLY A 371 40.50 26.40 28.27
N PHE A 372 40.13 27.57 28.80
CA PHE A 372 39.64 28.69 27.98
C PHE A 372 40.61 29.11 26.88
N ASP A 373 41.90 29.06 27.19
CA ASP A 373 42.97 29.60 26.34
C ASP A 373 43.45 28.61 25.26
N ASP A 374 42.98 27.35 25.28
CA ASP A 374 43.43 26.27 24.38
C ASP A 374 42.38 25.85 23.30
N SER A 375 41.19 26.49 23.25
CA SER A 375 40.11 26.13 22.31
C SER A 375 39.68 27.26 21.38
N ALA A 376 39.61 26.98 20.07
CA ALA A 376 39.00 27.89 19.08
C ALA A 376 37.48 28.12 19.25
N ALA A 377 36.83 27.32 20.11
CA ALA A 377 35.46 27.56 20.58
C ALA A 377 35.50 28.46 21.83
N GLU A 378 34.52 29.37 21.96
CA GLU A 378 34.49 30.32 23.08
C GLU A 378 34.33 29.61 24.45
N GLY A 379 35.40 29.59 25.25
CA GLY A 379 35.38 29.15 26.64
C GLY A 379 35.63 27.65 26.90
N GLY A 380 36.45 26.97 26.11
CA GLY A 380 36.89 25.60 26.39
C GLY A 380 35.87 24.51 26.03
N CYS A 381 36.28 23.25 26.10
CA CYS A 381 35.40 22.08 26.10
C CYS A 381 35.86 21.03 27.12
N ALA A 382 34.90 20.29 27.69
CA ALA A 382 35.16 19.06 28.42
C ALA A 382 34.28 17.96 27.83
N GLU A 383 34.92 17.02 27.14
CA GLU A 383 34.26 15.87 26.55
C GLU A 383 34.83 14.60 27.17
N VAL A 384 33.94 13.69 27.56
CA VAL A 384 34.29 12.33 27.96
C VAL A 384 33.37 11.43 27.17
N TRP A 385 33.94 10.62 26.30
CA TRP A 385 33.24 9.64 25.49
C TRP A 385 33.52 8.24 26.05
N VAL A 386 32.48 7.44 26.24
CA VAL A 386 32.54 6.05 26.72
C VAL A 386 31.69 5.19 25.81
N GLY A 387 32.27 4.15 25.22
CA GLY A 387 31.55 3.24 24.30
C GLY A 387 31.00 3.89 23.02
N GLY A 388 31.40 5.14 22.71
CA GLY A 388 30.87 5.93 21.60
C GLY A 388 29.89 7.04 22.00
N HIS A 389 29.50 7.11 23.27
CA HIS A 389 28.54 8.10 23.79
C HIS A 389 29.24 9.18 24.63
N GLN A 390 28.89 10.45 24.42
CA GLN A 390 29.40 11.57 25.23
C GLN A 390 28.66 11.63 26.58
N GLN A 391 29.42 11.47 27.67
CA GLN A 391 28.94 11.42 29.04
C GLN A 391 29.17 12.71 29.83
N ALA A 392 30.21 13.49 29.49
CA ALA A 392 30.52 14.73 30.23
C ALA A 392 29.49 15.84 29.99
N LEU A 393 29.09 16.52 31.07
CA LEU A 393 28.16 17.65 31.08
C LEU A 393 28.67 18.91 30.34
N ASN A 394 29.95 18.97 29.98
CA ASN A 394 30.61 20.04 29.22
C ASN A 394 30.33 21.46 29.77
N ARG A 395 30.51 21.64 31.08
CA ARG A 395 30.37 22.95 31.78
C ARG A 395 31.70 23.37 32.42
N ARG A 396 31.85 24.67 32.72
CA ARG A 396 33.05 25.23 33.38
C ARG A 396 33.39 24.44 34.65
N GLY A 397 34.68 24.23 34.86
CA GLY A 397 35.24 23.52 36.00
C GLY A 397 35.71 22.11 35.64
N ILE A 398 35.86 21.29 36.68
CA ILE A 398 36.22 19.87 36.57
C ILE A 398 34.94 19.07 36.29
N ASN A 399 34.91 18.34 35.18
CA ASN A 399 33.84 17.40 34.83
C ASN A 399 34.36 15.99 35.09
N VAL A 400 33.58 15.15 35.77
CA VAL A 400 33.97 13.79 36.19
C VAL A 400 32.91 12.79 35.73
N VAL A 401 33.35 11.66 35.18
CA VAL A 401 32.50 10.53 34.79
C VAL A 401 33.03 9.26 35.46
N ILE A 402 32.13 8.50 36.07
CA ILE A 402 32.43 7.23 36.76
C ILE A 402 31.95 6.08 35.88
N VAL A 403 32.81 5.09 35.68
CA VAL A 403 32.56 3.97 34.76
C VAL A 403 32.88 2.63 35.45
N GLU A 404 31.96 1.69 35.31
CA GLU A 404 32.02 0.30 35.71
C GLU A 404 33.15 -0.41 34.92
N GLU A 405 34.14 -0.99 35.61
CA GLU A 405 35.42 -1.36 35.00
C GLU A 405 35.42 -2.61 34.11
N ILE A 406 34.33 -3.40 34.10
CA ILE A 406 34.22 -4.64 33.33
C ILE A 406 33.33 -4.42 32.09
N SER A 407 32.18 -3.81 32.30
CA SER A 407 31.13 -3.56 31.29
C SER A 407 31.34 -2.27 30.51
N GLY A 408 32.07 -1.29 31.05
CA GLY A 408 32.15 0.06 30.49
C GLY A 408 30.87 0.88 30.68
N GLN A 409 29.92 0.42 31.50
CA GLN A 409 28.70 1.18 31.82
C GLN A 409 29.05 2.44 32.61
N THR A 410 28.52 3.59 32.19
CA THR A 410 28.64 4.83 32.96
C THR A 410 27.69 4.79 34.15
N GLU A 411 28.23 4.95 35.36
CA GLU A 411 27.46 4.93 36.61
C GLU A 411 26.95 6.33 37.01
N ASP A 412 27.78 7.36 36.83
CA ASP A 412 27.43 8.75 37.16
C ASP A 412 28.29 9.76 36.35
N SER A 413 27.78 10.97 36.16
CA SER A 413 28.51 12.11 35.59
C SER A 413 28.16 13.40 36.32
N GLN A 414 29.19 14.09 36.82
CA GLN A 414 29.06 15.31 37.61
C GLN A 414 30.00 16.42 37.12
N ARG A 415 29.69 17.66 37.54
CA ARG A 415 30.53 18.83 37.32
C ARG A 415 30.80 19.58 38.62
N PHE A 416 31.96 20.21 38.71
CA PHE A 416 32.38 21.00 39.86
C PHE A 416 32.97 22.32 39.35
N ASP A 417 32.23 23.43 39.51
CA ASP A 417 32.66 24.76 39.06
C ASP A 417 33.73 25.34 39.98
N THR A 418 34.94 24.77 39.90
CA THR A 418 36.11 25.10 40.71
C THR A 418 36.68 26.50 40.45
N TYR A 419 35.98 27.35 39.70
CA TYR A 419 36.26 28.78 39.55
C TYR A 419 35.16 29.68 40.14
N GLY A 420 33.89 29.29 39.94
CA GLY A 420 32.71 30.06 40.32
C GLY A 420 32.12 29.71 41.69
N ASP A 421 32.22 28.46 42.14
CA ASP A 421 31.70 27.98 43.44
C ASP A 421 32.85 27.72 44.42
N PRO A 422 32.98 28.50 45.53
CA PRO A 422 34.05 28.31 46.52
C PRO A 422 33.98 26.96 47.26
N GLU A 423 32.84 26.26 47.23
CA GLU A 423 32.70 24.93 47.83
C GLU A 423 32.97 23.79 46.84
N ALA A 424 33.26 24.08 45.56
CA ALA A 424 33.38 23.07 44.51
C ALA A 424 34.46 22.01 44.80
N GLY A 425 35.59 22.38 45.39
CA GLY A 425 36.64 21.43 45.78
C GLY A 425 36.21 20.49 46.91
N VAL A 426 35.49 21.00 47.90
CA VAL A 426 34.88 20.22 48.99
C VAL A 426 33.88 19.21 48.43
N LYS A 427 33.00 19.66 47.53
CA LYS A 427 32.01 18.82 46.84
C LYS A 427 32.67 17.75 45.96
N LEU A 428 33.71 18.10 45.20
CA LEU A 428 34.48 17.16 44.37
C LEU A 428 35.22 16.11 45.22
N ARG A 429 35.83 16.53 46.34
CA ARG A 429 36.50 15.61 47.28
C ARG A 429 35.50 14.59 47.83
N ASP A 430 34.36 15.06 48.34
CA ASP A 430 33.38 14.19 48.99
C ASP A 430 32.68 13.28 47.97
N TYR A 431 32.48 13.75 46.73
CA TYR A 431 32.08 12.93 45.59
C TYR A 431 33.10 11.82 45.29
N LEU A 432 34.38 12.17 45.10
CA LEU A 432 35.44 11.18 44.83
C LEU A 432 35.70 10.22 46.00
N ARG A 433 35.26 10.53 47.23
CA ARG A 433 35.27 9.61 48.38
C ARG A 433 34.12 8.60 48.36
N ALA A 434 32.97 8.97 47.78
CA ALA A 434 31.82 8.09 47.64
C ALA A 434 31.99 7.07 46.50
N VAL A 435 32.90 7.32 45.55
CA VAL A 435 33.22 6.39 44.45
C VAL A 435 33.88 5.12 44.99
N THR A 436 33.30 3.97 44.66
CA THR A 436 33.82 2.64 45.01
C THR A 436 35.24 2.44 44.47
N THR A 437 36.16 2.00 45.33
CA THR A 437 37.51 1.57 44.94
C THR A 437 37.44 0.52 43.84
N GLY A 438 38.14 0.75 42.73
CA GLY A 438 38.10 -0.12 41.55
C GLY A 438 37.42 0.51 40.33
N ARG A 439 36.53 1.49 40.50
CA ARG A 439 35.87 2.15 39.36
C ARG A 439 36.86 2.96 38.51
N VAL A 440 36.58 3.02 37.21
CA VAL A 440 37.28 3.91 36.26
C VAL A 440 36.74 5.32 36.45
N VAL A 441 37.65 6.29 36.55
CA VAL A 441 37.33 7.71 36.77
C VAL A 441 37.94 8.52 35.63
N LEU A 442 37.08 9.18 34.87
CA LEU A 442 37.43 9.98 33.70
C LEU A 442 37.21 11.46 34.04
N ILE A 443 38.20 12.31 33.81
CA ILE A 443 38.16 13.73 34.23
C ILE A 443 38.55 14.64 33.07
N ALA A 444 37.78 15.70 32.83
CA ALA A 444 38.09 16.74 31.86
C ALA A 444 37.78 18.14 32.40
N VAL A 445 38.69 19.10 32.18
CA VAL A 445 38.51 20.52 32.53
C VAL A 445 37.96 21.33 31.35
N LYS A 446 37.03 22.24 31.65
CA LYS A 446 36.53 23.29 30.72
C LYS A 446 36.73 24.68 31.34
N ASP A 447 37.21 25.63 30.55
CA ASP A 447 37.50 27.04 30.95
C ASP A 447 38.57 27.15 32.04
N GLU A 448 38.24 26.87 33.30
CA GLU A 448 39.12 27.03 34.46
C GLU A 448 38.79 25.95 35.50
N GLY A 449 39.81 25.21 35.96
CA GLY A 449 39.64 24.07 36.87
C GLY A 449 40.33 24.21 38.23
N SER A 450 41.20 25.20 38.43
CA SER A 450 42.21 25.19 39.51
C SER A 450 41.82 25.94 40.79
N LYS A 451 41.11 27.08 40.68
CA LYS A 451 41.03 28.11 41.74
C LYS A 451 40.50 27.61 43.09
N TYR A 452 39.55 26.69 43.09
CA TYR A 452 38.96 26.06 44.28
C TYR A 452 39.12 24.54 44.29
N ALA A 453 40.09 23.97 43.56
CA ALA A 453 40.31 22.52 43.50
C ALA A 453 41.17 21.95 44.65
N ALA A 454 41.78 22.81 45.48
CA ALA A 454 42.78 22.41 46.48
C ALA A 454 42.29 21.29 47.42
N ASP A 455 41.05 21.39 47.94
CA ASP A 455 40.45 20.38 48.82
C ASP A 455 40.27 18.99 48.18
N ALA A 456 40.19 18.91 46.85
CA ALA A 456 40.04 17.66 46.11
C ALA A 456 41.36 17.00 45.72
N MET A 457 42.50 17.71 45.81
CA MET A 457 43.79 17.23 45.28
C MET A 457 44.28 15.93 45.93
N GLU A 458 43.94 15.67 47.19
CA GLU A 458 44.24 14.40 47.85
C GLU A 458 43.45 13.23 47.22
N GLU A 459 42.15 13.42 46.95
CA GLU A 459 41.31 12.37 46.35
C GLU A 459 41.56 12.17 44.86
N LEU A 460 42.01 13.22 44.17
CA LEU A 460 42.50 13.12 42.79
C LEU A 460 43.81 12.32 42.73
N ARG A 461 44.68 12.38 43.74
CA ARG A 461 45.86 11.48 43.85
C ARG A 461 45.43 10.03 44.06
N ASN A 462 44.34 9.80 44.78
CA ASN A 462 43.70 8.48 44.88
C ASN A 462 43.05 8.00 43.56
N VAL A 463 43.01 8.81 42.49
CA VAL A 463 42.67 8.40 41.11
C VAL A 463 43.92 8.19 40.25
N GLY A 464 45.08 8.70 40.68
CA GLY A 464 46.40 8.46 40.07
C GLY A 464 47.19 9.71 39.69
N THR A 465 46.61 10.92 39.81
CA THR A 465 47.32 12.18 39.43
C THR A 465 48.63 12.33 40.18
N THR A 466 49.63 12.80 39.46
CA THR A 466 50.93 13.19 40.03
C THR A 466 51.02 14.70 40.29
N LEU A 467 49.95 15.46 40.01
CA LEU A 467 50.00 16.91 40.10
C LEU A 467 50.01 17.41 41.54
N PRO A 468 50.96 18.31 41.90
CA PRO A 468 50.95 18.98 43.19
C PRO A 468 49.76 19.94 43.27
N THR A 469 49.53 20.72 42.20
CA THR A 469 48.47 21.72 42.01
C THR A 469 48.20 21.89 40.51
N MET A 470 46.95 22.18 40.12
CA MET A 470 46.57 22.57 38.76
C MET A 470 46.89 24.05 38.50
N GLY A 471 47.29 24.40 37.28
CA GLY A 471 47.48 25.77 36.83
C GLY A 471 46.18 26.48 36.43
N TYR A 472 46.19 27.81 36.48
CA TYR A 472 45.07 28.64 36.02
C TYR A 472 44.79 28.37 34.53
N ARG A 473 43.55 27.96 34.23
CA ARG A 473 43.09 27.60 32.86
C ARG A 473 43.91 26.48 32.18
N GLU A 474 44.63 25.67 32.94
CA GLU A 474 45.34 24.50 32.41
C GLU A 474 44.32 23.50 31.85
N SER A 475 44.47 23.10 30.58
CA SER A 475 43.75 21.95 30.04
C SER A 475 44.28 20.71 30.73
N TRP A 476 43.41 19.88 31.32
CA TRP A 476 43.80 18.70 32.08
C TRP A 476 42.80 17.57 31.92
N ALA A 477 43.30 16.41 31.54
CA ALA A 477 42.53 15.19 31.33
C ALA A 477 43.13 14.03 32.14
N ILE A 478 42.26 13.23 32.75
CA ILE A 478 42.64 11.95 33.38
C ILE A 478 41.76 10.81 32.87
N ILE A 479 42.40 9.67 32.65
CA ILE A 479 41.81 8.33 32.60
C ILE A 479 42.50 7.52 33.71
N GLY A 480 41.81 7.26 34.82
CA GLY A 480 42.39 6.60 35.99
C GLY A 480 41.45 5.62 36.67
N LYS A 481 41.93 4.96 37.74
CA LYS A 481 41.18 3.97 38.53
C LYS A 481 41.19 4.38 40.00
N LYS A 482 40.03 4.41 40.65
CA LYS A 482 39.96 4.78 42.08
C LYS A 482 40.71 3.75 42.93
N GLY A 483 41.71 4.21 43.68
CA GLY A 483 42.50 3.43 44.65
C GLY A 483 43.62 2.58 44.05
N SER A 484 43.91 2.68 42.75
CA SER A 484 45.02 1.96 42.13
C SER A 484 45.54 2.74 40.92
N LYS A 485 46.86 2.98 40.85
CA LYS A 485 47.47 3.52 39.64
C LYS A 485 47.74 2.36 38.68
N THR A 486 46.95 2.30 37.61
CA THR A 486 47.02 1.26 36.59
C THR A 486 48.05 1.59 35.51
N SER A 487 48.49 0.56 34.79
CA SER A 487 49.32 0.65 33.58
C SER A 487 48.80 1.67 32.57
N TRP A 488 47.53 1.52 32.22
CA TRP A 488 46.80 2.38 31.28
C TRP A 488 46.40 3.75 31.86
N PHE A 489 46.85 4.12 33.06
CA PHE A 489 46.60 5.46 33.61
C PHE A 489 47.11 6.53 32.65
N VAL A 490 46.22 7.39 32.15
CA VAL A 490 46.58 8.55 31.35
C VAL A 490 46.32 9.82 32.14
N GLU A 491 47.34 10.66 32.20
CA GLU A 491 47.24 12.06 32.63
C GLU A 491 47.94 12.91 31.58
N ASP A 492 47.21 13.78 30.90
CA ASP A 492 47.77 14.77 29.97
C ASP A 492 47.29 16.17 30.38
N ARG A 493 48.18 17.15 30.20
CA ARG A 493 47.93 18.54 30.55
C ARG A 493 48.67 19.51 29.63
N ARG A 494 48.03 20.64 29.35
CA ARG A 494 48.58 21.74 28.56
C ARG A 494 48.47 23.03 29.35
N GLN A 495 49.60 23.72 29.50
CA GLN A 495 49.63 25.10 29.98
C GLN A 495 49.08 26.02 28.89
N SER A 496 48.40 27.08 29.31
CA SER A 496 47.49 27.98 28.57
C SER A 496 48.07 28.79 27.39
N SER A 497 49.18 28.36 26.79
CA SER A 497 49.87 29.08 25.71
C SER A 497 49.98 28.30 24.39
N ASN A 498 49.45 27.07 24.30
CA ASN A 498 49.69 26.15 23.18
C ASN A 498 48.39 25.54 22.64
N TRP A 499 47.74 26.26 21.73
CA TRP A 499 46.53 25.87 20.96
C TRP A 499 46.61 24.49 20.28
N ASN A 500 46.32 23.41 21.01
CA ASN A 500 46.14 22.06 20.49
C ASN A 500 45.37 21.21 21.49
N TRP A 501 44.39 20.44 21.00
CA TRP A 501 43.56 19.57 21.84
C TRP A 501 44.36 18.39 22.40
N VAL A 502 44.05 18.02 23.64
CA VAL A 502 44.47 16.75 24.24
C VAL A 502 43.62 15.61 23.66
N HIS A 503 44.27 14.65 22.99
CA HIS A 503 43.67 13.43 22.49
C HIS A 503 44.30 12.21 23.19
N ALA A 504 43.65 11.73 24.26
CA ALA A 504 44.01 10.46 24.90
C ALA A 504 43.23 9.30 24.25
N LEU A 505 43.92 8.19 23.94
CA LEU A 505 43.29 7.02 23.32
C LEU A 505 44.03 5.70 23.56
N PHE A 506 43.23 4.63 23.66
CA PHE A 506 43.56 3.21 23.84
C PHE A 506 44.10 2.81 25.21
N ILE A 507 43.31 1.96 25.89
CA ILE A 507 43.81 1.06 26.94
C ILE A 507 44.54 -0.08 26.22
N THR A 508 45.84 0.06 26.07
CA THR A 508 46.78 -1.01 25.67
C THR A 508 47.86 -1.14 26.73
N SER A 509 48.33 -2.36 26.98
CA SER A 509 49.36 -2.66 27.98
C SER A 509 50.67 -1.88 27.76
N ASN A 510 51.33 -1.55 28.88
CA ASN A 510 52.53 -0.72 28.99
C ASN A 510 53.70 -1.05 28.04
N CYS A 511 54.54 -0.03 27.80
CA CYS A 511 55.91 -0.19 27.31
C CYS A 511 56.91 0.17 28.42
N PHE A 512 58.02 -0.58 28.54
CA PHE A 512 59.03 -0.39 29.58
C PHE A 512 60.17 0.51 29.09
N PRO A 513 60.59 1.54 29.87
CA PRO A 513 61.59 2.50 29.41
C PRO A 513 63.03 1.97 29.54
N CYS A 514 63.58 1.50 28.41
CA CYS A 514 65.00 1.17 28.25
C CYS A 514 65.92 2.36 27.92
N GLU A 515 65.36 3.53 27.57
CA GLU A 515 66.15 4.70 27.23
C GLU A 515 66.91 5.24 28.46
N GLY A 516 68.24 5.32 28.36
CA GLY A 516 69.12 5.67 29.49
C GLY A 516 69.52 4.51 30.41
N ARG A 517 69.02 3.28 30.18
CA ARG A 517 69.52 2.07 30.86
C ARG A 517 70.70 1.47 30.10
N ALA A 518 71.55 0.74 30.83
CA ALA A 518 72.55 -0.14 30.20
C ALA A 518 71.86 -1.37 29.59
N ASP A 519 72.49 -1.97 28.58
CA ASP A 519 72.04 -3.23 28.00
C ASP A 519 71.99 -4.33 29.07
N GLY A 520 70.87 -5.05 29.17
CA GLY A 520 70.62 -6.00 30.24
C GLY A 520 69.17 -6.49 30.30
N VAL A 521 68.90 -7.44 31.18
CA VAL A 521 67.54 -7.95 31.45
C VAL A 521 67.02 -7.42 32.78
N PHE A 522 65.74 -7.06 32.81
CA PHE A 522 65.08 -6.42 33.94
C PHE A 522 63.69 -7.04 34.15
N ALA A 523 63.23 -7.15 35.40
CA ALA A 523 61.84 -7.48 35.70
C ALA A 523 60.85 -6.49 35.04
N ASP A 524 59.72 -7.01 34.54
CA ASP A 524 58.52 -6.19 34.33
C ASP A 524 58.02 -5.67 35.68
N LEU A 525 57.51 -4.44 35.70
CA LEU A 525 57.13 -3.74 36.93
C LEU A 525 55.73 -4.13 37.43
N GLU A 526 54.95 -4.86 36.61
CA GLU A 526 53.54 -5.16 36.83
C GLU A 526 53.18 -6.63 36.50
N ASP A 527 53.73 -7.22 35.43
CA ASP A 527 53.49 -8.62 35.05
C ASP A 527 54.68 -9.52 35.44
N CYS A 528 54.59 -10.16 36.60
CA CYS A 528 55.60 -11.10 37.10
C CYS A 528 55.93 -12.28 36.15
N THR A 529 55.14 -12.53 35.09
CA THR A 529 55.43 -13.54 34.06
C THR A 529 56.24 -12.99 32.88
N VAL A 530 56.68 -11.73 32.94
CA VAL A 530 57.37 -11.02 31.87
C VAL A 530 58.69 -10.42 32.36
N TYR A 531 59.66 -10.32 31.46
CA TYR A 531 60.88 -9.56 31.66
C TYR A 531 61.25 -8.78 30.38
N HIS A 532 62.03 -7.73 30.57
CA HIS A 532 62.45 -6.80 29.52
C HIS A 532 63.94 -6.97 29.25
N LEU A 533 64.30 -7.27 28.00
CA LEU A 533 65.68 -7.16 27.52
C LEU A 533 65.87 -5.77 26.93
N CYS A 534 66.65 -4.91 27.58
CA CYS A 534 67.13 -3.67 26.97
C CYS A 534 68.38 -3.95 26.13
N HIS A 535 68.38 -3.51 24.87
CA HIS A 535 69.58 -3.52 24.02
C HIS A 535 69.60 -2.30 23.09
N GLY A 536 70.68 -1.51 23.13
CA GLY A 536 70.84 -0.30 22.32
C GLY A 536 69.75 0.75 22.58
N GLY A 537 69.25 0.81 23.82
CA GLY A 537 68.14 1.70 24.22
C GLY A 537 66.74 1.23 23.82
N ARG A 538 66.59 0.05 23.22
CA ARG A 538 65.28 -0.54 22.85
C ARG A 538 64.85 -1.63 23.83
N ASP A 539 63.55 -1.66 24.12
CA ASP A 539 62.91 -2.71 24.91
C ASP A 539 62.52 -3.91 24.03
N TYR A 540 62.71 -5.10 24.57
CA TYR A 540 62.28 -6.38 24.04
C TYR A 540 61.59 -7.14 25.17
N GLN A 541 60.26 -7.01 25.24
CA GLN A 541 59.42 -7.71 26.21
C GLN A 541 59.36 -9.21 25.91
N ILE A 542 59.67 -10.06 26.90
CA ILE A 542 59.72 -11.52 26.76
C ILE A 542 58.92 -12.16 27.90
N ARG A 543 57.94 -13.00 27.55
CA ARG A 543 57.13 -13.77 28.51
C ARG A 543 57.86 -15.06 28.89
N CYS A 544 57.85 -15.39 30.18
CA CYS A 544 58.27 -16.68 30.71
C CYS A 544 57.36 -17.82 30.18
N PRO A 545 57.87 -19.07 30.11
CA PRO A 545 57.03 -20.23 29.79
C PRO A 545 55.87 -20.39 30.78
N ASP A 546 54.73 -20.91 30.32
CA ASP A 546 53.52 -21.06 31.13
C ASP A 546 53.80 -21.76 32.49
N GLY A 547 53.37 -21.12 33.58
CA GLY A 547 53.63 -21.57 34.95
C GLY A 547 54.95 -21.09 35.57
N TYR A 548 55.77 -20.34 34.84
CA TYR A 548 57.00 -19.73 35.33
C TYR A 548 56.91 -18.19 35.37
N PHE A 549 57.64 -17.61 36.32
CA PHE A 549 57.64 -16.19 36.69
C PHE A 549 59.09 -15.70 36.76
N TRP A 550 59.35 -14.43 36.45
CA TRP A 550 60.70 -13.87 36.50
C TRP A 550 61.23 -13.82 37.93
N ASN A 551 62.48 -14.24 38.12
CA ASN A 551 63.23 -14.00 39.34
C ASN A 551 64.42 -13.09 39.01
N ASP A 552 64.44 -11.89 39.60
CA ASP A 552 65.41 -10.84 39.27
C ASP A 552 66.80 -11.13 39.86
N ASP A 553 66.90 -11.72 41.06
CA ASP A 553 68.18 -12.09 41.70
C ASP A 553 69.04 -13.04 40.85
N VAL A 554 68.39 -13.91 40.08
CA VAL A 554 69.05 -14.92 39.22
C VAL A 554 68.76 -14.71 37.74
N HIS A 555 68.21 -13.55 37.36
CA HIS A 555 67.80 -13.17 36.01
C HIS A 555 67.25 -14.32 35.16
N SER A 556 66.29 -15.09 35.70
CA SER A 556 65.72 -16.26 35.04
C SER A 556 64.29 -16.59 35.49
N CYS A 557 63.50 -17.16 34.58
CA CYS A 557 62.16 -17.65 34.88
C CYS A 557 62.21 -18.87 35.82
N ARG A 558 61.46 -18.84 36.93
CA ARG A 558 61.34 -19.88 37.97
C ARG A 558 59.88 -20.18 38.28
N LEU A 559 59.60 -21.28 38.96
CA LEU A 559 58.24 -21.57 39.45
C LEU A 559 57.83 -20.53 40.51
N ALA A 560 56.53 -20.30 40.68
CA ALA A 560 55.95 -19.23 41.51
C ALA A 560 56.39 -19.27 42.98
N ASP A 561 56.74 -20.44 43.50
CA ASP A 561 57.23 -20.71 44.85
C ASP A 561 58.71 -20.33 45.06
N ILE A 562 59.44 -20.06 43.98
CA ILE A 562 60.88 -19.73 43.97
C ILE A 562 61.14 -18.36 43.31
N ALA A 563 60.18 -17.82 42.57
CA ALA A 563 60.27 -16.49 41.96
C ALA A 563 60.00 -15.38 42.98
N GLN A 564 60.93 -14.42 43.08
CA GLN A 564 60.66 -13.16 43.78
C GLN A 564 60.09 -12.15 42.78
N CYS A 565 58.80 -11.82 42.91
CA CYS A 565 58.22 -10.67 42.20
C CYS A 565 58.28 -9.44 43.11
N CYS A 566 58.95 -8.39 42.66
CA CYS A 566 59.23 -7.20 43.46
C CYS A 566 58.55 -5.97 42.85
N SER A 567 57.40 -5.58 43.40
CA SER A 567 56.59 -4.45 42.92
C SER A 567 57.16 -3.09 43.33
N GLY A 568 58.13 -2.59 42.55
CA GLY A 568 58.46 -1.15 42.43
C GLY A 568 58.99 -0.39 43.66
N GLN A 569 59.06 -0.98 44.87
CA GLN A 569 59.47 -0.29 46.10
C GLN A 569 60.70 -0.89 46.81
N GLY A 570 61.37 -1.89 46.23
CA GLY A 570 62.67 -2.36 46.72
C GLY A 570 62.65 -3.15 48.04
N VAL A 571 61.50 -3.72 48.40
CA VAL A 571 61.37 -4.71 49.49
C VAL A 571 60.64 -5.92 48.91
N CYS A 572 61.25 -7.10 49.00
CA CYS A 572 60.64 -8.36 48.56
C CYS A 572 60.43 -9.21 49.83
N GLU A 573 59.21 -9.23 50.38
CA GLU A 573 58.87 -9.98 51.59
C GLU A 573 58.41 -11.40 51.26
N ALA A 574 58.95 -12.38 52.00
CA ALA A 574 58.39 -13.73 52.05
C ALA A 574 57.19 -13.74 53.03
N THR A 575 56.01 -13.37 52.56
CA THR A 575 54.77 -13.38 53.34
C THR A 575 54.37 -14.80 53.75
N SER A 576 53.97 -14.99 55.02
CA SER A 576 53.54 -16.30 55.52
C SER A 576 52.07 -16.58 55.14
N TYR A 577 51.85 -17.10 53.93
CA TYR A 577 50.54 -17.35 53.33
C TYR A 577 49.56 -18.29 54.08
N ALA A 578 49.92 -18.88 55.22
CA ALA A 578 49.15 -19.98 55.82
C ALA A 578 47.72 -19.58 56.30
N GLU A 579 47.56 -18.40 56.91
CA GLU A 579 46.25 -17.93 57.39
C GLU A 579 45.39 -17.41 56.23
N ASP A 580 45.99 -16.64 55.31
CA ASP A 580 45.30 -16.14 54.12
C ASP A 580 44.86 -17.25 53.17
N VAL A 581 45.66 -18.31 52.98
CA VAL A 581 45.27 -19.49 52.19
C VAL A 581 44.08 -20.21 52.83
N THR A 582 44.00 -20.25 54.16
CA THR A 582 42.86 -20.85 54.87
C THR A 582 41.59 -20.00 54.69
N LEU A 583 41.72 -18.67 54.74
CA LEU A 583 40.62 -17.74 54.48
C LEU A 583 40.16 -17.76 53.00
N LEU A 584 41.11 -17.80 52.05
CA LEU A 584 40.81 -17.97 50.63
C LEU A 584 40.13 -19.31 50.36
N ALA A 585 40.58 -20.42 50.96
CA ALA A 585 39.94 -21.72 50.79
C ALA A 585 38.46 -21.71 51.23
N GLY A 586 38.14 -21.06 52.34
CA GLY A 586 36.74 -20.85 52.78
C GLY A 586 35.92 -19.99 51.82
N ARG A 587 36.52 -18.92 51.28
CA ARG A 587 35.87 -18.07 50.25
C ARG A 587 35.67 -18.82 48.93
N VAL A 588 36.61 -19.66 48.52
CA VAL A 588 36.49 -20.51 47.33
C VAL A 588 35.34 -21.51 47.52
N GLN A 589 35.24 -22.19 48.67
CA GLN A 589 34.11 -23.09 48.94
C GLN A 589 32.75 -22.38 48.94
N THR A 590 32.69 -21.13 49.42
CA THR A 590 31.46 -20.33 49.35
C THR A 590 31.12 -19.98 47.90
N LEU A 591 32.09 -19.50 47.12
CA LEU A 591 31.91 -19.18 45.70
C LEU A 591 31.59 -20.42 44.84
N GLU A 592 32.11 -21.60 45.18
CA GLU A 592 31.74 -22.87 44.55
C GLU A 592 30.28 -23.24 44.83
N SER A 593 29.80 -23.01 46.07
CA SER A 593 28.39 -23.19 46.44
C SER A 593 27.48 -22.19 45.72
N ASP A 594 27.82 -20.89 45.74
CA ASP A 594 27.06 -19.85 45.06
C ASP A 594 27.02 -20.08 43.54
N SER A 595 28.13 -20.54 42.94
CA SER A 595 28.20 -20.92 41.53
C SER A 595 27.31 -22.13 41.21
N ALA A 596 27.25 -23.13 42.09
CA ALA A 596 26.35 -24.27 41.92
C ALA A 596 24.87 -23.86 41.99
N ASP A 597 24.50 -22.97 42.93
CA ASP A 597 23.14 -22.44 43.06
C ASP A 597 22.74 -21.59 41.85
N VAL A 598 23.63 -20.72 41.36
CA VAL A 598 23.43 -19.93 40.13
C VAL A 598 23.28 -20.84 38.91
N GLN A 599 24.09 -21.91 38.79
CA GLN A 599 23.93 -22.92 37.73
C GLN A 599 22.58 -23.64 37.81
N GLY A 600 22.08 -23.91 39.03
CA GLY A 600 20.75 -24.44 39.27
C GLY A 600 19.64 -23.48 38.80
N GLN A 601 19.75 -22.19 39.14
CA GLN A 601 18.82 -21.16 38.68
C GLN A 601 18.82 -21.00 37.16
N VAL A 602 19.99 -20.95 36.53
CA VAL A 602 20.14 -20.89 35.06
C VAL A 602 19.51 -22.13 34.40
N SER A 603 19.69 -23.31 34.97
CA SER A 603 19.08 -24.55 34.45
C SER A 603 17.55 -24.53 34.56
N SER A 604 17.02 -24.01 35.67
CA SER A 604 15.57 -23.82 35.88
C SER A 604 14.97 -22.82 34.89
N LEU A 605 15.57 -21.63 34.78
CA LEU A 605 15.16 -20.58 33.83
C LEU A 605 15.30 -21.03 32.36
N THR A 606 16.28 -21.86 32.04
CA THR A 606 16.42 -22.46 30.70
C THR A 606 15.28 -23.42 30.38
N THR A 607 14.85 -24.20 31.38
CA THR A 607 13.71 -25.12 31.26
C THR A 607 12.41 -24.34 31.08
N GLU A 608 12.18 -23.29 31.87
CA GLU A 608 11.01 -22.41 31.77
C GLU A 608 10.97 -21.67 30.42
N ASN A 609 12.08 -21.09 29.98
CA ASN A 609 12.19 -20.46 28.66
C ASN A 609 11.88 -21.44 27.51
N THR A 610 12.28 -22.71 27.64
CA THR A 610 11.98 -23.75 26.65
C THR A 610 10.48 -24.08 26.63
N ALA A 611 9.84 -24.16 27.81
CA ALA A 611 8.39 -24.36 27.91
C ALA A 611 7.60 -23.17 27.35
N LEU A 612 8.00 -21.92 27.68
CA LEU A 612 7.39 -20.70 27.16
C LEU A 612 7.55 -20.58 25.63
N ARG A 613 8.72 -20.93 25.07
CA ARG A 613 8.91 -21.01 23.61
C ARG A 613 7.98 -22.03 22.96
N THR A 614 7.76 -23.19 23.59
CA THR A 614 6.81 -24.21 23.10
C THR A 614 5.37 -23.68 23.11
N GLN A 615 4.96 -22.99 24.17
CA GLN A 615 3.65 -22.35 24.26
C GLN A 615 3.47 -21.25 23.20
N LEU A 616 4.50 -20.43 22.96
CA LEU A 616 4.49 -19.38 21.94
C LEU A 616 4.30 -19.96 20.54
N THR A 617 4.96 -21.07 20.20
CA THR A 617 4.74 -21.79 18.93
C THR A 617 3.30 -22.29 18.82
N SER A 618 2.76 -22.93 19.86
CA SER A 618 1.37 -23.41 19.87
C SER A 618 0.34 -22.28 19.70
N LEU A 619 0.56 -21.13 20.33
CA LEU A 619 -0.28 -19.93 20.17
C LEU A 619 -0.16 -19.33 18.77
N LYS A 620 1.05 -19.33 18.18
CA LYS A 620 1.27 -18.90 16.80
C LYS A 620 0.52 -19.79 15.80
N ASP A 621 0.60 -21.11 15.96
CA ASP A 621 -0.12 -22.06 15.10
C ASP A 621 -1.65 -21.90 15.21
N ARG A 622 -2.16 -21.70 16.44
CA ARG A 622 -3.58 -21.39 16.67
C ARG A 622 -3.99 -20.07 16.01
N THR A 623 -3.12 -19.07 16.01
CA THR A 623 -3.37 -17.76 15.37
C THR A 623 -3.39 -17.90 13.84
N ASN A 624 -2.48 -18.69 13.26
CA ASN A 624 -2.48 -19.01 11.83
C ASN A 624 -3.78 -19.72 11.41
N ASN A 625 -4.20 -20.74 12.15
CA ASN A 625 -5.45 -21.47 11.88
C ASN A 625 -6.68 -20.55 11.95
N LEU A 626 -6.78 -19.72 13.00
CA LEU A 626 -7.87 -18.73 13.12
C LEU A 626 -7.84 -17.68 11.99
N THR A 627 -6.67 -17.35 11.46
CA THR A 627 -6.52 -16.42 10.32
C THR A 627 -7.07 -17.06 9.05
N VAL A 628 -6.74 -18.32 8.78
CA VAL A 628 -7.30 -19.08 7.63
C VAL A 628 -8.82 -19.24 7.75
N GLU A 629 -9.34 -19.55 8.94
CA GLU A 629 -10.77 -19.66 9.20
C GLU A 629 -11.51 -18.32 8.97
N ASN A 630 -10.93 -17.20 9.41
CA ASN A 630 -11.48 -15.87 9.15
C ASN A 630 -11.53 -15.52 7.65
N VAL A 631 -10.53 -15.93 6.86
CA VAL A 631 -10.55 -15.74 5.40
C VAL A 631 -11.68 -16.58 4.77
N ALA A 632 -11.82 -17.84 5.16
CA ALA A 632 -12.89 -18.71 4.66
C ALA A 632 -14.29 -18.15 4.99
N LEU A 633 -14.51 -17.68 6.21
CA LEU A 633 -15.79 -17.07 6.63
C LEU A 633 -16.11 -15.77 5.88
N ARG A 634 -15.11 -14.96 5.53
CA ARG A 634 -15.30 -13.75 4.70
C ARG A 634 -15.69 -14.09 3.26
N THR A 635 -15.12 -15.14 2.68
CA THR A 635 -15.51 -15.64 1.36
C THR A 635 -16.96 -16.13 1.36
N GLU A 636 -17.35 -16.90 2.38
CA GLU A 636 -18.74 -17.38 2.55
C GLU A 636 -19.72 -16.21 2.73
N LEU A 637 -19.39 -15.21 3.55
CA LEU A 637 -20.20 -14.00 3.72
C LEU A 637 -20.41 -13.26 2.39
N THR A 638 -19.37 -13.18 1.55
CA THR A 638 -19.43 -12.53 0.23
C THR A 638 -20.32 -13.32 -0.74
N SER A 639 -20.23 -14.65 -0.72
CA SER A 639 -21.14 -15.55 -1.47
C SER A 639 -22.60 -15.34 -1.08
N GLN A 640 -22.88 -15.30 0.23
CA GLN A 640 -24.24 -15.09 0.76
C GLN A 640 -24.79 -13.69 0.43
N GLN A 641 -23.95 -12.65 0.45
CA GLN A 641 -24.32 -11.29 -0.01
C GLN A 641 -24.70 -11.29 -1.51
N GLY A 642 -24.01 -12.06 -2.35
CA GLY A 642 -24.37 -12.28 -3.74
C GLY A 642 -25.74 -12.95 -3.90
N GLN A 643 -26.02 -14.00 -3.13
CA GLN A 643 -27.32 -14.68 -3.12
C GLN A 643 -28.47 -13.75 -2.70
N VAL A 644 -28.28 -12.96 -1.63
CA VAL A 644 -29.26 -11.95 -1.18
C VAL A 644 -29.52 -10.90 -2.26
N SER A 645 -28.48 -10.48 -2.99
CA SER A 645 -28.62 -9.52 -4.09
C SER A 645 -29.46 -10.09 -5.25
N SER A 646 -29.21 -11.34 -5.64
CA SER A 646 -30.03 -12.04 -6.64
C SER A 646 -31.49 -12.17 -6.21
N LEU A 647 -31.74 -12.68 -5.00
CA LEU A 647 -33.10 -12.82 -4.46
C LEU A 647 -33.82 -11.47 -4.32
N THR A 648 -33.09 -10.39 -4.09
CA THR A 648 -33.66 -9.03 -4.06
C THR A 648 -34.11 -8.60 -5.45
N ALA A 649 -33.29 -8.85 -6.49
CA ALA A 649 -33.67 -8.58 -7.88
C ALA A 649 -34.89 -9.41 -8.32
N ASP A 650 -34.92 -10.71 -7.99
CA ASP A 650 -36.06 -11.60 -8.28
C ASP A 650 -37.35 -11.10 -7.60
N ASN A 651 -37.28 -10.64 -6.35
CA ASN A 651 -38.42 -10.04 -5.66
C ASN A 651 -38.93 -8.76 -6.33
N VAL A 652 -38.05 -7.92 -6.88
CA VAL A 652 -38.44 -6.73 -7.65
C VAL A 652 -39.11 -7.13 -8.97
N ALA A 653 -38.58 -8.13 -9.67
CA ALA A 653 -39.18 -8.66 -10.90
C ALA A 653 -40.58 -9.24 -10.63
N LEU A 654 -40.74 -10.06 -9.59
CA LEU A 654 -42.03 -10.65 -9.19
C LEU A 654 -43.05 -9.59 -8.78
N ARG A 655 -42.64 -8.53 -8.05
CA ARG A 655 -43.53 -7.39 -7.74
C ARG A 655 -43.98 -6.67 -9.00
N THR A 656 -43.10 -6.49 -9.97
CA THR A 656 -43.42 -5.86 -11.26
C THR A 656 -44.42 -6.70 -12.06
N GLN A 657 -44.23 -8.03 -12.09
CA GLN A 657 -45.20 -8.96 -12.69
C GLN A 657 -46.56 -8.91 -11.97
N LEU A 658 -46.59 -8.87 -10.64
CA LEU A 658 -47.82 -8.75 -9.85
C LEU A 658 -48.57 -7.45 -10.19
N THR A 659 -47.88 -6.31 -10.28
CA THR A 659 -48.50 -5.04 -10.68
C THR A 659 -49.06 -5.09 -12.10
N SER A 660 -48.35 -5.71 -13.05
CA SER A 660 -48.86 -5.94 -14.41
C SER A 660 -50.14 -6.79 -14.42
N LEU A 661 -50.16 -7.89 -13.67
CA LEU A 661 -51.34 -8.75 -13.54
C LEU A 661 -52.53 -8.03 -12.87
N GLN A 662 -52.27 -7.16 -11.89
CA GLN A 662 -53.32 -6.32 -11.27
C GLN A 662 -53.94 -5.34 -12.27
N VAL A 663 -53.14 -4.74 -13.16
CA VAL A 663 -53.66 -3.86 -14.24
C VAL A 663 -54.53 -4.66 -15.21
N THR A 664 -54.07 -5.84 -15.66
CA THR A 664 -54.86 -6.72 -16.53
C THR A 664 -56.18 -7.16 -15.88
N ALA A 665 -56.17 -7.47 -14.58
CA ALA A 665 -57.38 -7.82 -13.85
C ALA A 665 -58.38 -6.65 -13.74
N ALA A 666 -57.88 -5.42 -13.55
CA ALA A 666 -58.72 -4.22 -13.53
C ALA A 666 -59.34 -3.91 -14.90
N ASP A 667 -58.58 -4.09 -15.99
CA ASP A 667 -59.10 -3.93 -17.35
C ASP A 667 -60.21 -4.97 -17.66
N LEU A 668 -59.97 -6.25 -17.36
CA LEU A 668 -60.96 -7.32 -17.51
C LEU A 668 -62.23 -7.07 -16.68
N GLN A 669 -62.11 -6.51 -15.46
CA GLN A 669 -63.27 -6.11 -14.67
C GLN A 669 -64.04 -4.98 -15.35
N GLY A 670 -63.36 -3.96 -15.89
CA GLY A 670 -64.01 -2.89 -16.66
C GLY A 670 -64.71 -3.39 -17.93
N GLN A 671 -64.15 -4.38 -18.61
CA GLN A 671 -64.81 -5.06 -19.74
C GLN A 671 -66.09 -5.80 -19.29
N LEU A 672 -66.04 -6.49 -18.15
CA LEU A 672 -67.18 -7.21 -17.58
C LEU A 672 -68.31 -6.25 -17.15
N ASP A 673 -67.96 -5.15 -16.48
CA ASP A 673 -68.91 -4.12 -16.06
C ASP A 673 -69.62 -3.49 -17.27
N ASN A 674 -68.88 -3.18 -18.33
CA ASN A 674 -69.45 -2.67 -19.59
C ASN A 674 -70.47 -3.66 -20.19
N ILE A 675 -70.14 -4.96 -20.26
CA ILE A 675 -71.08 -6.00 -20.74
C ILE A 675 -72.33 -6.07 -19.85
N SER A 676 -72.18 -5.97 -18.52
CA SER A 676 -73.29 -6.01 -17.57
C SER A 676 -74.25 -4.82 -17.66
N THR A 677 -73.84 -3.70 -18.27
CA THR A 677 -74.69 -2.50 -18.41
C THR A 677 -75.55 -2.49 -19.68
N VAL A 678 -75.37 -3.46 -20.59
CA VAL A 678 -76.20 -3.57 -21.80
C VAL A 678 -77.63 -3.96 -21.40
N PRO A 679 -78.67 -3.13 -21.70
CA PRO A 679 -80.03 -3.46 -21.34
C PRO A 679 -80.51 -4.67 -22.15
N ILE A 680 -80.76 -5.80 -21.49
CA ILE A 680 -81.45 -6.94 -22.10
C ILE A 680 -82.94 -6.56 -22.24
N VAL A 681 -83.27 -5.85 -23.31
CA VAL A 681 -84.67 -5.70 -23.73
C VAL A 681 -85.15 -7.08 -24.17
N PRO A 682 -86.23 -7.64 -23.57
CA PRO A 682 -86.77 -8.91 -24.02
C PRO A 682 -87.18 -8.80 -25.49
N ARG A 683 -86.57 -9.62 -26.34
CA ARG A 683 -86.90 -9.65 -27.77
C ARG A 683 -88.33 -10.20 -27.90
N THR A 684 -89.27 -9.37 -28.36
CA THR A 684 -90.69 -9.77 -28.52
C THR A 684 -91.04 -10.21 -29.94
N THR A 685 -90.27 -9.75 -30.94
CA THR A 685 -90.43 -10.08 -32.35
C THR A 685 -89.07 -10.25 -33.02
N ILE A 686 -89.05 -10.95 -34.16
CA ILE A 686 -87.95 -10.94 -35.13
C ILE A 686 -88.48 -10.56 -36.51
N SER A 687 -87.66 -9.86 -37.29
CA SER A 687 -87.96 -9.55 -38.69
C SER A 687 -87.35 -10.62 -39.59
N ALA A 688 -88.17 -11.35 -40.35
CA ALA A 688 -87.71 -12.38 -41.28
C ALA A 688 -87.94 -11.97 -42.73
N LYS A 689 -86.93 -12.13 -43.59
CA LYS A 689 -87.02 -11.91 -45.04
C LYS A 689 -86.41 -13.07 -45.80
N VAL A 690 -87.11 -13.59 -46.79
CA VAL A 690 -86.68 -14.74 -47.59
C VAL A 690 -86.75 -14.39 -49.07
N ILE A 691 -85.67 -14.67 -49.80
CA ILE A 691 -85.53 -14.42 -51.23
C ILE A 691 -85.18 -15.74 -51.93
N SER A 692 -86.06 -16.17 -52.84
CA SER A 692 -85.83 -17.30 -53.75
C SER A 692 -85.76 -16.79 -55.18
N ALA A 693 -84.77 -17.24 -55.93
CA ALA A 693 -84.64 -16.98 -57.36
C ALA A 693 -84.17 -18.23 -58.11
N GLY A 694 -84.92 -18.60 -59.16
CA GLY A 694 -84.50 -19.55 -60.17
C GLY A 694 -83.35 -18.99 -60.99
N PHE A 695 -82.54 -19.85 -61.61
CA PHE A 695 -81.30 -19.43 -62.27
C PHE A 695 -81.52 -18.45 -63.42
N ASP A 696 -82.68 -18.53 -64.07
CA ASP A 696 -83.02 -17.73 -65.25
C ASP A 696 -83.84 -16.47 -64.90
N ASP A 697 -84.00 -16.13 -63.62
CA ASP A 697 -84.85 -15.00 -63.22
C ASP A 697 -84.22 -13.62 -63.47
N PRO A 698 -85.00 -12.65 -64.01
CA PRO A 698 -84.53 -11.28 -64.22
C PRO A 698 -83.94 -10.64 -62.97
N GLY A 699 -82.71 -10.15 -63.07
CA GLY A 699 -81.95 -9.53 -61.97
C GLY A 699 -81.19 -10.53 -61.08
N TYR A 700 -81.41 -11.83 -61.24
CA TYR A 700 -80.88 -12.89 -60.36
C TYR A 700 -80.28 -14.06 -61.16
N LEU A 701 -79.64 -13.76 -62.30
CA LEU A 701 -78.95 -14.75 -63.13
C LEU A 701 -77.95 -15.58 -62.30
N GLY A 702 -78.10 -16.90 -62.33
CA GLY A 702 -77.37 -17.84 -61.47
C GLY A 702 -78.20 -18.39 -60.30
N GLY A 703 -79.28 -17.71 -59.95
CA GLY A 703 -80.19 -18.06 -58.85
C GLY A 703 -79.84 -17.36 -57.54
N ARG A 704 -80.72 -17.49 -56.54
CA ARG A 704 -80.54 -16.96 -55.19
C ARG A 704 -81.39 -17.71 -54.18
N GLY A 705 -80.86 -17.93 -52.99
CA GLY A 705 -81.55 -18.53 -51.85
C GLY A 705 -81.07 -17.87 -50.58
N GLU A 706 -81.57 -16.66 -50.31
CA GLU A 706 -81.22 -15.89 -49.12
C GLU A 706 -82.32 -15.97 -48.07
N VAL A 707 -81.91 -16.11 -46.82
CA VAL A 707 -82.77 -15.96 -45.65
C VAL A 707 -82.08 -14.97 -44.73
N TRP A 708 -82.82 -13.94 -44.32
CA TRP A 708 -82.40 -12.89 -43.44
C TRP A 708 -83.25 -12.91 -42.17
N VAL A 709 -82.62 -12.77 -41.01
CA VAL A 709 -83.26 -12.65 -39.70
C VAL A 709 -82.67 -11.42 -39.01
N ASP A 710 -83.52 -10.44 -38.72
CA ASP A 710 -83.18 -9.14 -38.14
C ASP A 710 -82.04 -8.40 -38.88
N GLY A 711 -82.07 -8.47 -40.21
CA GLY A 711 -81.06 -7.86 -41.08
C GLY A 711 -79.76 -8.64 -41.23
N VAL A 712 -79.63 -9.82 -40.62
CA VAL A 712 -78.47 -10.72 -40.81
C VAL A 712 -78.84 -11.87 -41.75
N GLN A 713 -78.08 -12.04 -42.84
CA GLN A 713 -78.23 -13.16 -43.76
C GLN A 713 -77.62 -14.43 -43.15
N TYR A 714 -78.36 -15.53 -43.17
CA TYR A 714 -77.94 -16.82 -42.60
C TYR A 714 -77.91 -17.99 -43.58
N ALA A 715 -78.62 -17.92 -44.72
CA ALA A 715 -78.70 -19.04 -45.66
C ALA A 715 -77.40 -19.24 -46.45
N MET A 716 -77.02 -20.51 -46.66
CA MET A 716 -75.82 -20.88 -47.43
C MET A 716 -75.83 -20.42 -48.91
N ASN A 717 -76.97 -19.97 -49.45
CA ASN A 717 -77.13 -19.38 -50.77
C ASN A 717 -76.46 -20.18 -51.90
N GLY A 718 -76.86 -21.43 -52.07
CA GLY A 718 -76.48 -22.27 -53.20
C GLY A 718 -77.63 -23.15 -53.68
N ARG A 719 -77.48 -23.82 -54.84
CA ARG A 719 -78.57 -24.58 -55.49
C ARG A 719 -79.32 -25.54 -54.56
N GLY A 720 -80.64 -25.61 -54.75
CA GLY A 720 -81.56 -26.45 -53.99
C GLY A 720 -82.28 -25.69 -52.87
N TYR A 721 -82.80 -26.44 -51.90
CA TYR A 721 -83.49 -25.90 -50.73
C TYR A 721 -82.47 -25.39 -49.71
N ASN A 722 -82.52 -24.10 -49.37
CA ASN A 722 -81.74 -23.47 -48.31
C ASN A 722 -82.69 -23.18 -47.13
N LEU A 723 -82.40 -23.75 -45.96
CA LEU A 723 -83.23 -23.59 -44.76
C LEU A 723 -82.45 -22.89 -43.67
N VAL A 724 -83.15 -22.06 -42.90
CA VAL A 724 -82.69 -21.53 -41.61
C VAL A 724 -83.75 -21.82 -40.56
N THR A 725 -83.32 -22.36 -39.43
CA THR A 725 -84.17 -22.58 -38.25
C THR A 725 -83.90 -21.48 -37.23
N VAL A 726 -84.95 -20.99 -36.59
CA VAL A 726 -84.85 -19.92 -35.58
C VAL A 726 -85.61 -20.32 -34.33
N ASN A 727 -84.96 -20.19 -33.18
CA ASN A 727 -85.53 -20.49 -31.87
C ASN A 727 -86.75 -19.59 -31.61
N GLU A 728 -87.92 -20.20 -31.40
CA GLU A 728 -89.17 -19.45 -31.26
C GLU A 728 -89.26 -18.62 -29.99
N ARG A 729 -88.38 -18.81 -28.99
CA ARG A 729 -88.37 -18.01 -27.75
C ARG A 729 -87.33 -16.91 -27.76
N THR A 730 -86.12 -17.18 -28.26
CA THR A 730 -85.00 -16.23 -28.22
C THR A 730 -84.85 -15.44 -29.52
N GLY A 731 -85.42 -15.92 -30.62
CA GLY A 731 -85.21 -15.36 -31.96
C GLY A 731 -83.78 -15.55 -32.48
N GLN A 732 -82.99 -16.43 -31.85
CA GLN A 732 -81.64 -16.77 -32.34
C GLN A 732 -81.73 -17.85 -33.40
N MET A 733 -80.99 -17.67 -34.49
CA MET A 733 -80.76 -18.71 -35.49
C MET A 733 -80.07 -19.92 -34.85
N GLU A 734 -80.52 -21.13 -35.17
CA GLU A 734 -79.97 -22.38 -34.64
C GLU A 734 -79.22 -23.17 -35.71
N ASP A 735 -79.85 -23.44 -36.85
CA ASP A 735 -79.24 -24.12 -37.99
C ASP A 735 -79.36 -23.29 -39.27
N SER A 736 -78.35 -23.38 -40.13
CA SER A 736 -78.52 -23.13 -41.57
C SER A 736 -78.02 -24.36 -42.32
N VAL A 737 -78.83 -24.85 -43.24
CA VAL A 737 -78.55 -26.06 -44.01
C VAL A 737 -78.99 -25.87 -45.46
N ARG A 738 -78.37 -26.64 -46.37
CA ARG A 738 -78.71 -26.65 -47.79
C ARG A 738 -78.81 -28.09 -48.30
N PHE A 739 -79.85 -28.37 -49.06
CA PHE A 739 -80.09 -29.65 -49.71
C PHE A 739 -80.17 -29.45 -51.22
N ASP A 740 -79.16 -29.92 -51.96
CA ASP A 740 -79.09 -29.81 -53.42
C ASP A 740 -80.01 -30.83 -54.10
N THR A 741 -81.32 -30.62 -53.99
CA THR A 741 -82.37 -31.50 -54.55
C THR A 741 -82.43 -31.51 -56.08
N TYR A 742 -81.45 -30.92 -56.78
CA TYR A 742 -81.22 -31.11 -58.21
C TYR A 742 -79.97 -31.94 -58.54
N GLY A 743 -78.89 -31.71 -57.79
CA GLY A 743 -77.59 -32.37 -58.00
C GLY A 743 -77.41 -33.68 -57.24
N ASP A 744 -78.06 -33.85 -56.09
CA ASP A 744 -77.89 -34.99 -55.19
C ASP A 744 -79.20 -35.80 -55.05
N PRO A 745 -79.23 -37.07 -55.51
CA PRO A 745 -80.39 -37.95 -55.36
C PRO A 745 -80.78 -38.25 -53.90
N ALA A 746 -79.88 -38.08 -52.92
CA ALA A 746 -80.17 -38.28 -51.50
C ALA A 746 -80.74 -37.03 -50.79
N ALA A 747 -80.66 -35.85 -51.42
CA ALA A 747 -80.99 -34.59 -50.78
C ALA A 747 -82.45 -34.47 -50.32
N GLY A 748 -83.42 -35.08 -51.02
CA GLY A 748 -84.82 -35.11 -50.58
C GLY A 748 -85.04 -35.91 -49.31
N VAL A 749 -84.36 -37.05 -49.19
CA VAL A 749 -84.35 -37.90 -47.98
C VAL A 749 -83.73 -37.12 -46.81
N SER A 750 -82.60 -36.44 -47.05
CA SER A 750 -81.94 -35.61 -46.03
C SER A 750 -82.78 -34.42 -45.60
N LEU A 751 -83.44 -33.72 -46.52
CA LEU A 751 -84.36 -32.62 -46.23
C LEU A 751 -85.56 -33.11 -45.39
N ARG A 752 -86.17 -34.23 -45.78
CA ARG A 752 -87.25 -34.88 -45.03
C ARG A 752 -86.84 -35.19 -43.59
N ASP A 753 -85.68 -35.81 -43.41
CA ASP A 753 -85.24 -36.27 -42.09
C ASP A 753 -84.77 -35.10 -41.20
N PHE A 754 -84.21 -34.04 -41.79
CA PHE A 754 -83.99 -32.75 -41.11
C PHE A 754 -85.31 -32.16 -40.62
N LEU A 755 -86.30 -32.00 -41.52
CA LEU A 755 -87.62 -31.45 -41.19
C LEU A 755 -88.42 -32.27 -40.16
N ARG A 756 -88.11 -33.57 -40.02
CA ARG A 756 -88.63 -34.44 -38.96
C ARG A 756 -87.93 -34.28 -37.62
N GLY A 757 -86.63 -34.02 -37.64
CA GLY A 757 -85.83 -33.80 -36.43
C GLY A 757 -86.13 -32.48 -35.72
N LEU A 758 -86.73 -31.50 -36.41
CA LEU A 758 -87.05 -30.20 -35.84
C LEU A 758 -88.10 -30.29 -34.72
N PRO A 759 -87.87 -29.66 -33.55
CA PRO A 759 -88.88 -29.54 -32.50
C PRO A 759 -90.14 -28.84 -32.99
N ASN A 760 -91.31 -29.33 -32.56
CA ASN A 760 -92.56 -28.60 -32.73
C ASN A 760 -92.46 -27.24 -32.03
N GLY A 761 -92.84 -26.19 -32.75
CA GLY A 761 -92.71 -24.80 -32.33
C GLY A 761 -91.58 -24.04 -33.02
N ARG A 762 -90.57 -24.71 -33.58
CA ARG A 762 -89.42 -24.03 -34.21
C ARG A 762 -89.85 -23.21 -35.44
N ILE A 763 -89.30 -22.02 -35.63
CA ILE A 763 -89.51 -21.20 -36.83
C ILE A 763 -88.62 -21.77 -37.94
N VAL A 764 -89.18 -21.92 -39.15
CA VAL A 764 -88.50 -22.50 -40.31
C VAL A 764 -88.67 -21.56 -41.50
N LEU A 765 -87.54 -21.13 -42.06
CA LEU A 765 -87.44 -20.19 -43.17
C LEU A 765 -86.77 -20.91 -44.34
N ILE A 766 -87.36 -20.88 -45.54
CA ILE A 766 -86.93 -21.72 -46.67
C ILE A 766 -86.88 -20.93 -47.97
N ALA A 767 -85.75 -20.98 -48.68
CA ALA A 767 -85.61 -20.43 -50.04
C ALA A 767 -85.04 -21.48 -51.01
N VAL A 768 -85.66 -21.62 -52.19
CA VAL A 768 -85.07 -22.40 -53.29
C VAL A 768 -84.14 -21.53 -54.14
N HIS A 769 -82.97 -22.05 -54.50
CA HIS A 769 -81.98 -21.39 -55.35
C HIS A 769 -81.73 -22.21 -56.62
N ASP A 770 -81.68 -21.57 -57.78
CA ASP A 770 -81.50 -22.20 -59.12
C ASP A 770 -82.60 -23.21 -59.44
N GLU A 771 -82.53 -24.41 -58.88
CA GLU A 771 -83.41 -25.56 -59.15
C GLU A 771 -83.57 -26.38 -57.86
N GLY A 772 -84.77 -26.89 -57.57
CA GLY A 772 -85.03 -27.75 -56.42
C GLY A 772 -86.05 -28.88 -56.62
N SER A 773 -86.64 -29.04 -57.81
CA SER A 773 -87.75 -29.98 -58.07
C SER A 773 -87.31 -31.44 -58.19
N ARG A 774 -86.14 -31.72 -58.76
CA ARG A 774 -85.81 -33.05 -59.31
C ARG A 774 -85.79 -34.22 -58.32
N TYR A 775 -85.31 -34.01 -57.10
CA TYR A 775 -85.12 -35.04 -56.07
C TYR A 775 -85.76 -34.66 -54.72
N SER A 776 -86.71 -33.72 -54.70
CA SER A 776 -87.34 -33.23 -53.46
C SER A 776 -88.58 -34.03 -53.03
N GLY A 777 -89.08 -34.96 -53.85
CA GLY A 777 -90.31 -35.74 -53.62
C GLY A 777 -90.43 -36.39 -52.23
N ASP A 778 -89.34 -36.94 -51.69
CA ASP A 778 -89.30 -37.54 -50.34
C ASP A 778 -89.65 -36.54 -49.21
N ALA A 779 -89.40 -35.24 -49.41
CA ALA A 779 -89.65 -34.18 -48.43
C ALA A 779 -91.07 -33.59 -48.50
N MET A 780 -91.84 -33.87 -49.55
CA MET A 780 -93.11 -33.18 -49.81
C MET A 780 -94.13 -33.31 -48.69
N ALA A 781 -94.22 -34.50 -48.06
CA ALA A 781 -95.09 -34.72 -46.91
C ALA A 781 -94.70 -33.84 -45.69
N GLU A 782 -93.41 -33.56 -45.51
CA GLU A 782 -92.91 -32.75 -44.40
C GLU A 782 -92.97 -31.25 -44.68
N LEU A 783 -92.78 -30.83 -45.94
CA LEU A 783 -93.06 -29.45 -46.39
C LEU A 783 -94.55 -29.13 -46.25
N ASN A 784 -95.43 -30.05 -46.65
CA ASN A 784 -96.87 -29.96 -46.38
C ASN A 784 -97.19 -29.95 -44.87
N SER A 785 -96.40 -30.63 -44.01
CA SER A 785 -96.55 -30.55 -42.55
C SER A 785 -96.18 -29.19 -41.94
N LEU A 786 -95.40 -28.37 -42.67
CA LEU A 786 -95.17 -26.96 -42.36
C LEU A 786 -96.30 -26.06 -42.90
N GLY A 787 -97.33 -26.63 -43.52
CA GLY A 787 -98.45 -25.89 -44.08
C GLY A 787 -98.22 -25.32 -45.47
N ALA A 788 -97.19 -25.77 -46.20
CA ALA A 788 -97.02 -25.45 -47.62
C ALA A 788 -98.27 -25.82 -48.44
N PHE A 789 -98.59 -25.04 -49.46
CA PHE A 789 -99.75 -25.27 -50.34
C PHE A 789 -99.39 -26.09 -51.58
N SER A 790 -98.21 -25.86 -52.18
CA SER A 790 -97.74 -26.62 -53.34
C SER A 790 -96.21 -26.72 -53.39
N PRO A 791 -95.57 -27.48 -52.48
CA PRO A 791 -94.11 -27.61 -52.45
C PRO A 791 -93.53 -28.43 -53.62
N ASP A 792 -94.38 -29.11 -54.42
CA ASP A 792 -93.97 -29.83 -55.63
C ASP A 792 -93.80 -28.86 -56.81
N ILE A 793 -92.73 -28.07 -56.72
CA ILE A 793 -92.44 -26.95 -57.60
C ILE A 793 -91.94 -27.42 -58.98
N ALA A 794 -92.16 -26.60 -60.02
CA ALA A 794 -91.64 -26.88 -61.35
C ALA A 794 -90.14 -26.55 -61.48
N HIS A 795 -89.53 -26.99 -62.59
CA HIS A 795 -88.10 -26.82 -62.85
C HIS A 795 -87.69 -25.33 -62.86
N ARG A 796 -86.86 -24.94 -61.89
CA ARG A 796 -86.41 -23.55 -61.64
C ARG A 796 -87.52 -22.55 -61.28
N THR A 797 -88.60 -23.03 -60.65
CA THR A 797 -89.56 -22.15 -59.94
C THR A 797 -88.89 -21.50 -58.74
N SER A 798 -89.20 -20.23 -58.52
CA SER A 798 -88.82 -19.48 -57.33
C SER A 798 -89.85 -19.71 -56.24
N TRP A 799 -89.47 -20.38 -55.16
CA TRP A 799 -90.36 -20.74 -54.06
C TRP A 799 -89.72 -20.40 -52.71
N ALA A 800 -90.47 -19.67 -51.89
CA ALA A 800 -90.03 -19.24 -50.56
C ALA A 800 -91.14 -19.47 -49.53
N MET A 801 -90.76 -19.82 -48.31
CA MET A 801 -91.69 -20.01 -47.19
C MET A 801 -91.13 -19.54 -45.85
N ILE A 802 -92.00 -18.94 -45.04
CA ILE A 802 -91.82 -18.57 -43.62
C ILE A 802 -92.90 -19.33 -42.84
N SER A 803 -92.50 -20.24 -41.94
CA SER A 803 -93.45 -21.11 -41.20
C SER A 803 -92.98 -21.47 -39.78
N LYS A 804 -93.81 -22.22 -39.05
CA LYS A 804 -93.57 -22.78 -37.71
C LYS A 804 -93.83 -24.30 -37.73
N LYS A 805 -92.88 -25.12 -37.30
CA LYS A 805 -93.06 -26.59 -37.26
C LYS A 805 -94.23 -26.97 -36.33
N GLY A 806 -95.17 -27.76 -36.85
CA GLY A 806 -96.28 -28.32 -36.09
C GLY A 806 -97.53 -27.42 -35.94
N SER A 807 -97.51 -26.18 -36.41
CA SER A 807 -98.70 -25.30 -36.38
C SER A 807 -98.63 -24.19 -37.43
N LYS A 808 -99.63 -24.06 -38.31
CA LYS A 808 -99.72 -22.91 -39.23
C LYS A 808 -100.11 -21.64 -38.45
N THR A 809 -99.34 -20.57 -38.62
CA THR A 809 -99.44 -19.31 -37.85
C THR A 809 -100.10 -18.20 -38.66
N SER A 810 -100.52 -17.12 -38.01
CA SER A 810 -101.07 -15.92 -38.69
C SER A 810 -100.03 -15.14 -39.50
N TRP A 811 -98.74 -15.34 -39.20
CA TRP A 811 -97.58 -14.78 -39.90
C TRP A 811 -96.94 -15.78 -40.87
N PHE A 812 -97.56 -16.93 -41.12
CA PHE A 812 -97.14 -17.83 -42.20
C PHE A 812 -97.19 -17.08 -43.54
N VAL A 813 -96.10 -17.18 -44.31
CA VAL A 813 -96.05 -16.65 -45.68
C VAL A 813 -95.43 -17.71 -46.58
N GLU A 814 -96.03 -17.94 -47.73
CA GLU A 814 -95.51 -18.75 -48.84
C GLU A 814 -95.87 -17.98 -50.11
N ASP A 815 -94.94 -17.89 -51.04
CA ASP A 815 -95.16 -17.30 -52.36
C ASP A 815 -94.32 -18.06 -53.38
N GLU A 816 -94.77 -18.06 -54.63
CA GLU A 816 -94.07 -18.75 -55.71
C GLU A 816 -94.17 -18.00 -57.04
N ARG A 817 -93.15 -18.18 -57.88
CA ARG A 817 -93.09 -17.61 -59.21
C ARG A 817 -92.54 -18.60 -60.21
N ASP A 818 -93.26 -18.74 -61.31
CA ASP A 818 -92.80 -19.48 -62.48
C ASP A 818 -91.43 -18.98 -62.95
N ARG A 819 -90.64 -19.90 -63.48
CA ARG A 819 -89.36 -19.60 -64.12
C ARG A 819 -89.48 -18.41 -65.08
N TYR A 820 -88.53 -17.47 -64.99
CA TYR A 820 -88.47 -16.19 -65.71
C TYR A 820 -89.42 -15.08 -65.20
N ALA A 821 -90.33 -15.34 -64.24
CA ALA A 821 -91.20 -14.31 -63.66
C ALA A 821 -90.52 -13.45 -62.57
N GLY A 822 -89.24 -13.72 -62.29
CA GLY A 822 -88.45 -12.99 -61.30
C GLY A 822 -88.51 -13.63 -59.91
N PRO A 823 -87.72 -13.11 -58.96
CA PRO A 823 -87.59 -13.70 -57.64
C PRO A 823 -88.89 -13.62 -56.85
N THR A 824 -89.05 -14.60 -55.97
CA THR A 824 -89.99 -14.56 -54.85
C THR A 824 -89.31 -13.85 -53.68
N VAL A 825 -89.97 -12.84 -53.10
CA VAL A 825 -89.49 -12.12 -51.92
C VAL A 825 -90.63 -12.02 -50.92
N ILE A 826 -90.47 -12.65 -49.76
CA ILE A 826 -91.46 -12.64 -48.68
C ILE A 826 -90.85 -12.12 -47.39
N GLU A 827 -91.65 -11.40 -46.60
CA GLU A 827 -91.23 -10.75 -45.36
C GLU A 827 -92.30 -10.95 -44.29
N ALA A 828 -91.89 -11.15 -43.03
CA ALA A 828 -92.80 -11.31 -41.90
C ALA A 828 -92.17 -10.82 -40.59
N GLU A 829 -92.97 -10.12 -39.78
CA GLU A 829 -92.66 -9.87 -38.36
C GLU A 829 -93.19 -11.02 -37.51
N ILE A 830 -92.27 -11.80 -36.94
CA ILE A 830 -92.59 -13.04 -36.24
C ILE A 830 -92.54 -12.79 -34.72
N PRO A 831 -93.66 -12.86 -33.99
CA PRO A 831 -93.66 -12.78 -32.54
C PRO A 831 -92.99 -14.00 -31.92
N LEU A 832 -92.12 -13.74 -30.95
CA LEU A 832 -91.48 -14.78 -30.16
C LEU A 832 -92.45 -15.31 -29.09
N SER A 833 -92.35 -16.61 -28.84
CA SER A 833 -93.14 -17.36 -27.88
C SER A 833 -92.53 -17.15 -26.49
N ILE A 834 -93.08 -16.16 -25.77
CA ILE A 834 -92.72 -15.85 -24.37
C ILE A 834 -93.15 -17.01 -23.44
#